data_AF-A0AAN7VP10-F1
#
_entry.id   AF-A0AAN7VP10-F1
#
_cell.length_a   1.000
_cell.length_b   1.000
_cell.length_c   1.000
_cell.angle_alpha   90.00
_cell.angle_beta   90.00
_cell.angle_gamma   90.00
#
_symmetry.space_group_name_H-M   'P 1'
#
loop_
_entity.id
_entity.type
_entity.pdbx_description
1 polymer ?
#
loop_
_entity_poly.entity_id
_entity_poly.type
_entity_poly.pdbx_seq_one_letter_code
_entity_poly.pdbx_strand_id
1 'polypeptide(L)'
;MYKFFCIFCKTYKRDFKCLLTLFRVLPIIKQIKTDNKPFYHYFEEIVKKYPQKAAFLYENERWSFTDMKVLSDKIAIYFEREGYQKGSSIALLLNNCPDYICIWLGLSQIGVITALINTNLANDSLIHSLKASNCAAVIFGSNFSEGITNYVKKRLNIKCYQYNRKMEAIACAADCIDLRYGIGLIRSGENLRNSYKIVASDPLIYIYTSGTTGLPKAAIFTHFKAAMYRSFAKAILPKLQDAIIYCPLPLFHGSGAIVGCGQALHWGSTVVLRKKFSASNYWTDCIKYNCNTAQYIGEMCRYIVRKYPKGNVEHPVQIMYGNGLKPHIWNQLLQKCNVKQIFEIYGASESNFGLINLDNTVGSVGFIPPYVQDSSIVQLVKYSEVSDGPLRNKNGFCIKSGVNEPGLAIARITQSNPKEPYRTFVGYTDPNETRTKILENVFENGDRYFNSGDLLMHDELGYYYFIDRLGDTFRWKGENVSTSEVEDIISKAVGLEDTVLYGVRIPGCEGRAGMMSVSVDHKSLDTDNLLQMFKKNLPSYAIPLFIRCTTSLPSTLTFKLQKYQYKKEGFNVKEIKDVIYFYNQNLGKIVSGFIKLKIKLWWWEKTETTVPKRFASIVKRHPNKTAFRFEDSSLTFSQVDEYSNQIAHYFKSQGLSKGDTVALLLENSHEYPCIWLGLSKIGVVAALINTNLMNEPLIHSINVSNCKAVIFGSHHSNAMKEIISKLSSLKLYQFHDKVSNEQDILGSCTDLRKVLVPVTTRELEDVHVSVKDPLVYIYTSGTTGLPKAAVISHIRFMFMSTAFNYMSKMRSEDIIYNPLPLYHSAGGMIGVGQSLLHGIPMAIRKKFSASNYWKDCAKYNCTVAQYVGEICRYILAASGKESVKHSVRAIFGNGLKPQIWTEFVNTFGIKEVYEFYGATEGISNIINLDNTPGCIGFMPRYAGRWYPMTLIKCNEETGEPIRNKEGFCIECETNQAGLIVSKINQKDPCQAFKGYADKRATEKKILQNVFKLGDAYFNSGDILERDEFGSYFFKDRTGDTFRWKGENVSTSEVEGIVSNILRLNDAVVYGVEIPNTEGRAGMVAVVDATNNLDLEALSDGLRKNLPAYAIPIFVRVLKEVPLTGTYKLKKIELQREAYDIEKISDQIYFYNSKLKKYEKLTKDLMNKIIDGSVTV
;
A
#
# COMPACT_ATOMS: atom_id res chain seq x y z
N MET A 1 -35.89 12.74 29.87
CA MET A 1 -35.90 13.93 30.75
C MET A 1 -34.60 14.12 31.54
N TYR A 2 -34.10 13.13 32.30
CA TYR A 2 -32.87 13.26 33.11
C TYR A 2 -31.63 13.73 32.32
N LYS A 3 -31.30 13.05 31.20
CA LYS A 3 -30.17 13.43 30.33
C LYS A 3 -30.28 14.88 29.80
N PHE A 4 -31.50 15.32 29.46
CA PHE A 4 -31.76 16.69 29.02
C PHE A 4 -31.47 17.69 30.14
N PHE A 5 -31.94 17.42 31.36
CA PHE A 5 -31.67 18.27 32.52
C PHE A 5 -30.18 18.36 32.83
N CYS A 6 -29.45 17.24 32.79
CA CYS A 6 -27.99 17.23 32.99
C CYS A 6 -27.23 18.07 31.96
N ILE A 7 -27.57 17.94 30.67
CA ILE A 7 -26.96 18.74 29.60
C ILE A 7 -27.30 20.22 29.81
N PHE A 8 -28.57 20.55 30.04
CA PHE A 8 -29.03 21.92 30.26
C PHE A 8 -28.31 22.57 31.46
N CYS A 9 -28.16 21.87 32.59
CA CYS A 9 -27.43 22.40 33.75
C CYS A 9 -25.96 22.72 33.44
N LYS A 10 -25.33 21.99 32.51
CA LYS A 10 -23.95 22.26 32.07
C LYS A 10 -23.88 23.37 31.02
N THR A 11 -24.92 23.54 30.19
CA THR A 11 -24.88 24.42 29.02
C THR A 11 -25.73 25.69 29.15
N TYR A 12 -26.56 25.87 30.19
CA TYR A 12 -27.54 26.96 30.26
C TYR A 12 -26.91 28.36 30.10
N LYS A 13 -25.70 28.60 30.64
CA LYS A 13 -25.01 29.89 30.49
C LYS A 13 -24.66 30.16 29.02
N ARG A 14 -24.12 29.16 28.32
CA ARG A 14 -23.82 29.20 26.89
C ARG A 14 -25.11 29.37 26.09
N ASP A 15 -26.10 28.54 26.35
CA ASP A 15 -27.36 28.51 25.58
C ASP A 15 -28.13 29.82 25.77
N PHE A 16 -28.12 30.40 26.98
CA PHE A 16 -28.69 31.72 27.25
C PHE A 16 -27.92 32.84 26.54
N LYS A 17 -26.58 32.81 26.54
CA LYS A 17 -25.76 33.75 25.75
C LYS A 17 -26.06 33.65 24.26
N CYS A 18 -26.26 32.44 23.75
CA CYS A 18 -26.67 32.19 22.37
C CYS A 18 -28.05 32.77 22.06
N LEU A 19 -29.02 32.54 22.94
CA LEU A 19 -30.37 33.09 22.84
C LEU A 19 -30.35 34.63 22.79
N LEU A 20 -29.58 35.27 23.66
CA LEU A 20 -29.39 36.73 23.65
C LEU A 20 -28.76 37.21 22.34
N THR A 21 -27.77 36.49 21.82
CA THR A 21 -27.17 36.78 20.52
C THR A 21 -28.21 36.63 19.40
N LEU A 22 -29.03 35.57 19.40
CA LEU A 22 -30.11 35.37 18.43
C LEU A 22 -31.11 36.52 18.46
N PHE A 23 -31.54 36.99 19.64
CA PHE A 23 -32.45 38.14 19.75
C PHE A 23 -31.87 39.42 19.13
N ARG A 24 -30.55 39.61 19.15
CA ARG A 24 -29.89 40.76 18.49
C ARG A 24 -29.80 40.61 16.97
N VAL A 25 -29.78 39.38 16.48
CA VAL A 25 -29.49 39.05 15.08
C VAL A 25 -30.78 38.84 14.26
N LEU A 26 -31.83 38.27 14.87
CA LEU A 26 -33.11 37.98 14.22
C LEU A 26 -33.77 39.20 13.54
N PRO A 27 -33.79 40.41 14.15
CA PRO A 27 -34.35 41.59 13.49
C PRO A 27 -33.61 41.95 12.19
N ILE A 28 -32.28 41.81 12.18
CA ILE A 28 -31.44 42.07 10.99
C ILE A 28 -31.73 41.05 9.90
N ILE A 29 -31.85 39.77 10.25
CA ILE A 29 -32.21 38.72 9.29
C ILE A 29 -33.59 38.99 8.70
N LYS A 30 -34.57 39.38 9.55
CA LYS A 30 -35.92 39.72 9.10
C LYS A 30 -35.90 40.92 8.14
N GLN A 31 -35.14 41.96 8.47
CA GLN A 31 -34.96 43.14 7.63
C GLN A 31 -34.35 42.78 6.25
N ILE A 32 -33.25 42.03 6.22
CA ILE A 32 -32.61 41.64 4.95
C ILE A 32 -33.59 40.86 4.05
N LYS A 33 -34.42 40.00 4.66
CA LYS A 33 -35.46 39.25 3.94
C LYS A 33 -36.57 40.15 3.40
N THR A 34 -37.02 41.14 4.16
CA THR A 34 -38.09 42.05 3.72
C THR A 34 -37.63 43.03 2.66
N ASP A 35 -36.40 43.53 2.79
CA ASP A 35 -35.89 44.63 1.95
C ASP A 35 -35.59 44.13 0.53
N ASN A 36 -35.11 42.89 0.39
CA ASN A 36 -34.67 42.28 -0.88
C ASN A 36 -33.71 43.18 -1.69
N LYS A 37 -32.91 43.99 -0.98
CA LYS A 37 -31.99 44.97 -1.57
C LYS A 37 -30.62 44.36 -1.88
N PRO A 38 -29.91 44.86 -2.91
CA PRO A 38 -28.55 44.43 -3.22
C PRO A 38 -27.56 44.88 -2.15
N PHE A 39 -26.42 44.17 -2.05
CA PHE A 39 -25.30 44.49 -1.15
C PHE A 39 -24.91 45.98 -1.11
N TYR A 40 -24.81 46.62 -2.28
CA TYR A 40 -24.42 48.03 -2.39
C TYR A 40 -25.37 49.00 -1.66
N HIS A 41 -26.66 48.68 -1.59
CA HIS A 41 -27.66 49.53 -0.90
C HIS A 41 -27.28 49.80 0.56
N TYR A 42 -26.81 48.77 1.26
CA TYR A 42 -26.41 48.91 2.66
C TYR A 42 -25.13 49.72 2.83
N PHE A 43 -24.24 49.73 1.83
CA PHE A 43 -23.08 50.61 1.82
C PHE A 43 -23.52 52.09 1.68
N GLU A 44 -24.50 52.38 0.83
CA GLU A 44 -25.04 53.74 0.71
C GLU A 44 -25.65 54.27 2.03
N GLU A 45 -26.34 53.41 2.78
CA GLU A 45 -26.85 53.76 4.11
C GLU A 45 -25.72 54.18 5.06
N ILE A 46 -24.60 53.45 5.04
CA ILE A 46 -23.42 53.76 5.85
C ILE A 46 -22.75 55.05 5.40
N VAL A 47 -22.62 55.29 4.09
CA VAL A 47 -22.07 56.54 3.55
C VAL A 47 -22.91 57.74 4.00
N LYS A 48 -24.25 57.64 3.93
CA LYS A 48 -25.16 58.69 4.40
C LYS A 48 -25.00 58.96 5.90
N LYS A 49 -24.76 57.92 6.69
CA LYS A 49 -24.68 58.02 8.14
C LYS A 49 -23.31 58.48 8.66
N TYR A 50 -22.22 58.09 7.99
CA TYR A 50 -20.85 58.33 8.46
C TYR A 50 -19.91 58.81 7.34
N PRO A 51 -20.24 59.88 6.59
CA PRO A 51 -19.55 60.23 5.34
C PRO A 51 -18.05 60.44 5.52
N GLN A 52 -17.65 61.17 6.57
CA GLN A 52 -16.24 61.56 6.80
C GLN A 52 -15.44 60.58 7.66
N LYS A 53 -16.09 59.52 8.17
CA LYS A 53 -15.41 58.51 8.97
C LYS A 53 -14.47 57.70 8.08
N ALA A 54 -13.31 57.32 8.63
CA ALA A 54 -12.38 56.43 7.95
C ALA A 54 -13.03 55.05 7.76
N ALA A 55 -13.20 54.64 6.51
CA ALA A 55 -13.57 53.28 6.15
C ALA A 55 -12.32 52.38 6.13
N PHE A 56 -11.24 52.86 5.49
CA PHE A 56 -9.97 52.13 5.39
C PHE A 56 -8.77 52.98 5.80
N LEU A 57 -7.85 52.34 6.51
CA LEU A 57 -6.49 52.82 6.76
C LEU A 57 -5.53 51.90 6.01
N TYR A 58 -4.81 52.45 5.03
CA TYR A 58 -3.97 51.66 4.14
C TYR A 58 -2.62 52.34 3.94
N GLU A 59 -1.54 51.70 4.38
CA GLU A 59 -0.21 52.33 4.43
C GLU A 59 -0.26 53.67 5.20
N ASN A 60 -0.03 54.78 4.51
CA ASN A 60 -0.11 56.14 5.07
C ASN A 60 -1.36 56.91 4.57
N GLU A 61 -2.29 56.23 3.90
CA GLU A 61 -3.52 56.82 3.35
C GLU A 61 -4.71 56.55 4.28
N ARG A 62 -5.60 57.54 4.40
CA ARG A 62 -6.91 57.44 5.06
C ARG A 62 -8.00 57.60 4.02
N TRP A 63 -8.87 56.62 3.91
CA TRP A 63 -10.00 56.63 2.98
C TRP A 63 -11.31 56.76 3.75
N SER A 64 -12.06 57.83 3.50
CA SER A 64 -13.40 58.02 4.06
C SER A 64 -14.46 57.24 3.29
N PHE A 65 -15.65 57.08 3.88
CA PHE A 65 -16.80 56.49 3.18
C PHE A 65 -17.19 57.30 1.94
N THR A 66 -17.10 58.63 2.00
CA THR A 66 -17.31 59.51 0.84
C THR A 66 -16.29 59.26 -0.27
N ASP A 67 -15.00 59.15 0.05
CA ASP A 67 -13.95 58.88 -0.95
C ASP A 67 -14.22 57.58 -1.71
N MET A 68 -14.64 56.55 -0.98
CA MET A 68 -15.02 55.27 -1.57
C MET A 68 -16.25 55.39 -2.48
N LYS A 69 -17.29 56.13 -2.06
CA LYS A 69 -18.51 56.35 -2.83
C LYS A 69 -18.20 57.03 -4.16
N VAL A 70 -17.44 58.13 -4.11
CA VAL A 70 -17.06 58.92 -5.31
C VAL A 70 -16.33 58.05 -6.33
N LEU A 71 -15.36 57.24 -5.91
CA LEU A 71 -14.64 56.36 -6.82
C LEU A 71 -15.54 55.24 -7.37
N SER A 72 -16.36 54.61 -6.51
CA SER A 72 -17.26 53.52 -6.91
C SER A 72 -18.30 53.98 -7.94
N ASP A 73 -18.83 55.18 -7.80
CA ASP A 73 -19.82 55.75 -8.72
C ASP A 73 -19.22 56.03 -10.11
N LYS A 74 -18.01 56.61 -10.15
CA LYS A 74 -17.32 56.82 -11.42
C LYS A 74 -17.02 55.51 -12.15
N ILE A 75 -16.69 54.45 -11.40
CA ILE A 75 -16.47 53.12 -11.95
C ILE A 75 -17.76 52.55 -12.54
N ALA A 76 -18.88 52.66 -11.81
CA ALA A 76 -20.19 52.23 -12.29
C ALA A 76 -20.56 52.91 -13.61
N ILE A 77 -20.41 54.23 -13.69
CA ILE A 77 -20.73 55.02 -14.89
C ILE A 77 -19.80 54.68 -16.06
N TYR A 78 -18.50 54.52 -15.79
CA TYR A 78 -17.54 54.14 -16.83
C TYR A 78 -17.87 52.78 -17.44
N PHE A 79 -18.12 51.75 -16.62
CA PHE A 79 -18.43 50.42 -17.13
C PHE A 79 -19.83 50.34 -17.77
N GLU A 80 -20.79 51.15 -17.34
CA GLU A 80 -22.06 51.28 -18.07
C GLU A 80 -21.84 51.86 -19.49
N ARG A 81 -21.02 52.91 -19.64
CA ARG A 81 -20.68 53.49 -20.94
C ARG A 81 -19.96 52.51 -21.86
N GLU A 82 -19.14 51.64 -21.30
CA GLU A 82 -18.43 50.57 -22.02
C GLU A 82 -19.35 49.41 -22.47
N GLY A 83 -20.64 49.44 -22.09
CA GLY A 83 -21.67 48.49 -22.52
C GLY A 83 -21.89 47.31 -21.59
N TYR A 84 -21.32 47.31 -20.37
CA TYR A 84 -21.58 46.26 -19.39
C TYR A 84 -22.91 46.47 -18.69
N GLN A 85 -23.61 45.37 -18.42
CA GLN A 85 -24.96 45.39 -17.85
C GLN A 85 -25.12 44.29 -16.80
N LYS A 86 -26.30 44.26 -16.16
CA LYS A 86 -26.66 43.23 -15.20
C LYS A 86 -26.41 41.83 -15.78
N GLY A 87 -25.65 41.01 -15.06
CA GLY A 87 -25.30 39.64 -15.46
C GLY A 87 -24.00 39.51 -16.25
N SER A 88 -23.40 40.60 -16.75
CA SER A 88 -22.02 40.55 -17.25
C SER A 88 -21.07 40.17 -16.11
N SER A 89 -19.96 39.49 -16.42
CA SER A 89 -18.92 39.17 -15.43
C SER A 89 -17.56 39.77 -15.80
N ILE A 90 -16.88 40.32 -14.80
CA ILE A 90 -15.56 40.94 -14.95
C ILE A 90 -14.61 40.39 -13.89
N ALA A 91 -13.42 39.95 -14.31
CA ALA A 91 -12.39 39.47 -13.43
C ALA A 91 -11.60 40.62 -12.77
N LEU A 92 -11.24 40.43 -11.51
CA LEU A 92 -10.44 41.39 -10.73
C LEU A 92 -9.16 40.72 -10.23
N LEU A 93 -8.03 41.12 -10.82
CA LEU A 93 -6.67 40.63 -10.54
C LEU A 93 -5.81 41.76 -9.96
N LEU A 94 -6.05 42.09 -8.69
CA LEU A 94 -5.40 43.18 -7.98
C LEU A 94 -4.89 42.71 -6.61
N ASN A 95 -3.78 43.30 -6.16
CA ASN A 95 -3.35 43.16 -4.76
C ASN A 95 -4.31 43.91 -3.83
N ASN A 96 -4.24 43.60 -2.53
CA ASN A 96 -5.05 44.27 -1.52
C ASN A 96 -4.84 45.79 -1.52
N CYS A 97 -5.91 46.54 -1.78
CA CYS A 97 -5.97 47.99 -1.65
C CYS A 97 -7.43 48.46 -1.52
N PRO A 98 -7.68 49.69 -1.02
CA PRO A 98 -9.04 50.24 -0.94
C PRO A 98 -9.73 50.31 -2.31
N ASP A 99 -8.99 50.63 -3.36
CA ASP A 99 -9.47 50.72 -4.74
C ASP A 99 -10.06 49.40 -5.25
N TYR A 100 -9.51 48.25 -4.81
CA TYR A 100 -10.08 46.92 -5.11
C TYR A 100 -11.56 46.86 -4.71
N ILE A 101 -11.87 47.33 -3.50
CA ILE A 101 -13.22 47.34 -2.96
C ILE A 101 -14.09 48.35 -3.70
N CYS A 102 -13.57 49.53 -4.04
CA CYS A 102 -14.32 50.52 -4.82
C CYS A 102 -14.67 50.03 -6.22
N ILE A 103 -13.76 49.32 -6.89
CA ILE A 103 -14.01 48.69 -8.19
C ILE A 103 -15.13 47.67 -8.07
N TRP A 104 -15.02 46.75 -7.11
CA TRP A 104 -16.06 45.76 -6.85
C TRP A 104 -17.41 46.41 -6.54
N LEU A 105 -17.45 47.43 -5.67
CA LEU A 105 -18.68 48.15 -5.34
C LEU A 105 -19.29 48.81 -6.58
N GLY A 106 -18.49 49.52 -7.39
CA GLY A 106 -18.94 50.16 -8.63
C GLY A 106 -19.56 49.19 -9.63
N LEU A 107 -18.91 48.05 -9.88
CA LEU A 107 -19.44 46.99 -10.73
C LEU A 107 -20.76 46.43 -10.18
N SER A 108 -20.85 46.26 -8.86
CA SER A 108 -22.06 45.75 -8.22
C SER A 108 -23.27 46.68 -8.32
N GLN A 109 -23.07 47.99 -8.52
CA GLN A 109 -24.15 48.98 -8.69
C GLN A 109 -24.97 48.75 -9.96
N ILE A 110 -24.32 48.25 -11.01
CA ILE A 110 -24.92 47.98 -12.33
C ILE A 110 -25.20 46.48 -12.54
N GLY A 111 -25.05 45.67 -11.48
CA GLY A 111 -25.35 44.23 -11.49
C GLY A 111 -24.30 43.39 -12.21
N VAL A 112 -23.08 43.90 -12.36
CA VAL A 112 -21.95 43.16 -12.91
C VAL A 112 -21.36 42.26 -11.84
N ILE A 113 -21.18 40.99 -12.19
CA ILE A 113 -20.65 39.95 -11.31
C ILE A 113 -19.13 40.04 -11.31
N THR A 114 -18.52 40.24 -10.14
CA THR A 114 -17.06 40.34 -10.06
C THR A 114 -16.43 38.98 -9.77
N ALA A 115 -15.56 38.48 -10.66
CA ALA A 115 -14.80 37.26 -10.43
C ALA A 115 -13.48 37.59 -9.71
N LEU A 116 -13.34 37.15 -8.45
CA LEU A 116 -12.21 37.52 -7.61
C LEU A 116 -11.01 36.59 -7.88
N ILE A 117 -10.06 37.03 -8.70
CA ILE A 117 -8.96 36.17 -9.17
C ILE A 117 -7.81 36.16 -8.18
N ASN A 118 -7.30 34.96 -7.89
CA ASN A 118 -6.10 34.76 -7.08
C ASN A 118 -4.86 35.30 -7.82
N THR A 119 -4.12 36.19 -7.15
CA THR A 119 -2.96 36.90 -7.71
C THR A 119 -1.75 36.02 -8.01
N ASN A 120 -1.72 34.77 -7.55
CA ASN A 120 -0.68 33.79 -7.91
C ASN A 120 -1.02 32.96 -9.15
N LEU A 121 -2.24 33.06 -9.69
CA LEU A 121 -2.58 32.29 -10.89
C LEU A 121 -1.87 32.87 -12.10
N ALA A 122 -1.25 31.99 -12.87
CA ALA A 122 -0.57 32.31 -14.11
C ALA A 122 -0.95 31.30 -15.20
N ASN A 123 -0.69 31.67 -16.45
CA ASN A 123 -0.79 30.79 -17.63
C ASN A 123 -2.16 30.08 -17.69
N ASP A 124 -2.19 28.75 -17.84
CA ASP A 124 -3.40 27.97 -18.03
C ASP A 124 -4.39 28.05 -16.86
N SER A 125 -3.89 28.14 -15.62
CA SER A 125 -4.73 28.22 -14.42
C SER A 125 -5.51 29.54 -14.34
N LEU A 126 -4.90 30.63 -14.81
CA LEU A 126 -5.53 31.93 -14.95
C LEU A 126 -6.59 31.90 -16.06
N ILE A 127 -6.24 31.37 -17.24
CA ILE A 127 -7.16 31.21 -18.38
C ILE A 127 -8.38 30.38 -17.99
N HIS A 128 -8.17 29.26 -17.29
CA HIS A 128 -9.26 28.41 -16.80
C HIS A 128 -10.22 29.18 -15.91
N SER A 129 -9.71 29.95 -14.95
CA SER A 129 -10.53 30.74 -14.02
C SER A 129 -11.38 31.76 -14.76
N LEU A 130 -10.78 32.50 -15.72
CA LEU A 130 -11.48 33.47 -16.55
C LEU A 130 -12.61 32.82 -17.39
N LYS A 131 -12.35 31.64 -17.97
CA LYS A 131 -13.36 30.88 -18.72
C LYS A 131 -14.48 30.35 -17.82
N ALA A 132 -14.15 29.78 -16.66
CA ALA A 132 -15.10 29.21 -15.73
C ALA A 132 -16.13 30.25 -15.21
N SER A 133 -15.72 31.52 -15.16
CA SER A 133 -16.59 32.63 -14.77
C SER A 133 -17.24 33.38 -15.95
N ASN A 134 -17.01 32.90 -17.18
CA ASN A 134 -17.45 33.53 -18.44
C ASN A 134 -17.11 35.04 -18.51
N CYS A 135 -15.93 35.42 -18.03
CA CYS A 135 -15.55 36.82 -17.89
C CYS A 135 -15.50 37.52 -19.25
N ALA A 136 -16.24 38.63 -19.39
CA ALA A 136 -16.20 39.50 -20.57
C ALA A 136 -14.97 40.43 -20.57
N ALA A 137 -14.38 40.65 -19.39
CA ALA A 137 -13.18 41.46 -19.21
C ALA A 137 -12.36 41.07 -17.99
N VAL A 138 -11.13 41.58 -17.93
CA VAL A 138 -10.25 41.50 -16.76
C VAL A 138 -9.70 42.88 -16.40
N ILE A 139 -9.81 43.25 -15.13
CA ILE A 139 -9.17 44.42 -14.52
C ILE A 139 -7.95 43.92 -13.74
N PHE A 140 -6.77 44.42 -14.06
CA PHE A 140 -5.51 43.95 -13.47
C PHE A 140 -4.56 45.10 -13.11
N GLY A 141 -3.71 44.87 -12.12
CA GLY A 141 -2.67 45.84 -11.72
C GLY A 141 -1.41 45.73 -12.58
N SER A 142 -0.61 46.80 -12.66
CA SER A 142 0.64 46.83 -13.44
C SER A 142 1.55 45.61 -13.25
N ASN A 143 1.64 45.07 -12.04
CA ASN A 143 2.46 43.90 -11.71
C ASN A 143 2.05 42.61 -12.46
N PHE A 144 0.88 42.57 -13.10
CA PHE A 144 0.38 41.41 -13.82
C PHE A 144 0.38 41.60 -15.35
N SER A 145 0.92 42.73 -15.85
CA SER A 145 0.86 43.11 -17.27
C SER A 145 1.41 42.04 -18.19
N GLU A 146 2.59 41.49 -17.89
CA GLU A 146 3.22 40.45 -18.70
C GLU A 146 2.36 39.19 -18.80
N GLY A 147 1.77 38.75 -17.68
CA GLY A 147 0.87 37.59 -17.66
C GLY A 147 -0.39 37.81 -18.50
N ILE A 148 -0.93 39.02 -18.51
CA ILE A 148 -2.11 39.37 -19.31
C ILE A 148 -1.78 39.46 -20.80
N THR A 149 -0.73 40.18 -21.18
CA THR A 149 -0.36 40.37 -22.59
C THR A 149 0.11 39.08 -23.25
N ASN A 150 0.89 38.26 -22.54
CA ASN A 150 1.46 37.04 -23.12
C ASN A 150 0.48 35.86 -23.17
N TYR A 151 -0.51 35.80 -22.28
CA TYR A 151 -1.38 34.62 -22.16
C TYR A 151 -2.85 34.93 -22.36
N VAL A 152 -3.41 35.88 -21.62
CA VAL A 152 -4.85 36.20 -21.68
C VAL A 152 -5.20 36.74 -23.05
N LYS A 153 -4.50 37.78 -23.51
CA LYS A 153 -4.76 38.40 -24.83
C LYS A 153 -4.60 37.44 -26.01
N LYS A 154 -3.62 36.52 -25.95
CA LYS A 154 -3.35 35.58 -27.05
C LYS A 154 -4.37 34.45 -27.14
N ARG A 155 -5.12 34.18 -26.07
CA ARG A 155 -5.97 32.97 -25.95
C ARG A 155 -7.43 33.26 -25.65
N LEU A 156 -7.77 34.46 -25.20
CA LEU A 156 -9.12 34.89 -24.88
C LEU A 156 -9.42 36.22 -25.57
N ASN A 157 -10.59 36.30 -26.20
CA ASN A 157 -11.08 37.52 -26.81
C ASN A 157 -11.91 38.33 -25.80
N ILE A 158 -11.24 38.92 -24.82
CA ILE A 158 -11.86 39.71 -23.73
C ILE A 158 -11.17 41.07 -23.59
N LYS A 159 -11.88 42.09 -23.08
CA LYS A 159 -11.26 43.40 -22.83
C LYS A 159 -10.31 43.33 -21.62
N CYS A 160 -9.14 43.95 -21.73
CA CYS A 160 -8.11 43.98 -20.68
C CYS A 160 -7.92 45.43 -20.18
N TYR A 161 -8.29 45.69 -18.94
CA TYR A 161 -8.20 46.99 -18.28
C TYR A 161 -7.05 47.01 -17.28
N GLN A 162 -6.02 47.81 -17.54
CA GLN A 162 -4.94 48.01 -16.58
C GLN A 162 -5.30 49.12 -15.59
N TYR A 163 -5.14 48.85 -14.30
CA TYR A 163 -5.42 49.79 -13.22
C TYR A 163 -4.16 50.11 -12.41
N ASN A 164 -3.73 51.37 -12.51
CA ASN A 164 -2.63 51.93 -11.72
C ASN A 164 -3.19 52.88 -10.64
N ARG A 165 -2.91 52.59 -9.36
CA ARG A 165 -3.40 53.42 -8.23
C ARG A 165 -2.79 54.83 -8.25
N LYS A 166 -1.49 54.92 -8.50
CA LYS A 166 -0.74 56.17 -8.61
C LYS A 166 -0.63 56.55 -10.08
N MET A 167 -0.74 57.84 -10.39
CA MET A 167 -0.34 58.39 -11.69
C MET A 167 1.18 58.41 -11.77
N GLU A 168 1.80 57.23 -11.77
CA GLU A 168 3.20 57.07 -12.14
C GLU A 168 3.25 56.88 -13.67
N ALA A 169 4.34 57.31 -14.31
CA ALA A 169 4.55 57.25 -15.77
C ALA A 169 4.78 55.82 -16.30
N ILE A 170 4.07 54.83 -15.76
CA ILE A 170 4.09 53.46 -16.25
C ILE A 170 3.12 53.42 -17.43
N ALA A 171 3.66 53.29 -18.65
CA ALA A 171 2.86 53.12 -19.85
C ALA A 171 1.89 51.93 -19.68
N CYS A 172 0.63 52.13 -20.12
CA CYS A 172 -0.32 51.03 -20.20
C CYS A 172 0.28 49.93 -21.08
N ALA A 173 0.14 48.67 -20.64
CA ALA A 173 0.57 47.53 -21.38
C ALA A 173 -0.02 47.59 -22.79
N ALA A 174 0.79 47.23 -23.79
CA ALA A 174 0.37 47.28 -25.17
C ALA A 174 -1.01 46.66 -25.30
N ASP A 175 -1.89 47.35 -26.04
CA ASP A 175 -3.11 46.72 -26.52
C ASP A 175 -4.11 46.44 -25.34
N CYS A 176 -3.92 47.12 -24.21
CA CYS A 176 -4.78 47.17 -23.02
C CYS A 176 -5.31 48.59 -22.77
N ILE A 177 -6.41 48.71 -22.02
CA ILE A 177 -7.09 49.98 -21.74
C ILE A 177 -6.62 50.54 -20.38
N ASP A 178 -6.19 51.80 -20.34
CA ASP A 178 -5.91 52.49 -19.07
C ASP A 178 -7.23 52.86 -18.37
N LEU A 179 -7.57 52.08 -17.33
CA LEU A 179 -8.80 52.27 -16.59
C LEU A 179 -8.80 53.56 -15.76
N ARG A 180 -7.63 53.97 -15.23
CA ARG A 180 -7.55 55.17 -14.38
C ARG A 180 -7.80 56.42 -15.22
N TYR A 181 -7.25 56.46 -16.44
CA TYR A 181 -7.54 57.51 -17.41
C TYR A 181 -9.03 57.55 -17.77
N GLY A 182 -9.63 56.40 -18.12
CA GLY A 182 -11.05 56.31 -18.48
C GLY A 182 -12.00 56.78 -17.37
N ILE A 183 -11.74 56.39 -16.12
CA ILE A 183 -12.48 56.86 -14.94
C ILE A 183 -12.30 58.38 -14.73
N GLY A 184 -11.12 58.92 -15.06
CA GLY A 184 -10.81 60.34 -14.98
C GLY A 184 -11.66 61.22 -15.91
N LEU A 185 -12.19 60.66 -16.99
CA LEU A 185 -13.06 61.35 -17.95
C LEU A 185 -14.52 61.50 -17.45
N ILE A 186 -14.89 60.85 -16.34
CA ILE A 186 -16.23 60.96 -15.77
C ILE A 186 -16.35 62.25 -14.96
N ARG A 187 -17.31 63.11 -15.34
CA ARG A 187 -17.51 64.43 -14.73
C ARG A 187 -18.12 64.29 -13.33
N SER A 188 -17.80 65.25 -12.46
CA SER A 188 -18.43 65.32 -11.14
C SER A 188 -19.94 65.55 -11.27
N GLY A 189 -20.76 64.77 -10.57
CA GLY A 189 -22.22 64.85 -10.60
C GLY A 189 -22.90 64.10 -11.76
N GLU A 190 -22.15 63.41 -12.61
CA GLU A 190 -22.72 62.50 -13.60
C GLU A 190 -23.41 61.31 -12.91
N ASN A 191 -24.52 60.83 -13.49
CA ASN A 191 -25.30 59.70 -12.96
C ASN A 191 -25.39 58.56 -13.99
N LEU A 192 -25.73 57.36 -13.52
CA LEU A 192 -26.05 56.21 -14.37
C LEU A 192 -27.23 56.55 -15.31
N ARG A 193 -27.13 56.10 -16.57
CA ARG A 193 -28.15 56.29 -17.60
C ARG A 193 -29.33 55.34 -17.41
N ASN A 194 -29.08 54.11 -16.95
CA ASN A 194 -30.10 53.11 -16.76
C ASN A 194 -30.43 52.88 -15.29
N SER A 195 -31.68 52.51 -15.01
CA SER A 195 -32.10 51.99 -13.70
C SER A 195 -32.01 50.47 -13.70
N TYR A 196 -31.10 49.90 -12.90
CA TYR A 196 -30.91 48.45 -12.79
C TYR A 196 -31.78 47.88 -11.67
N LYS A 197 -32.69 46.96 -12.01
CA LYS A 197 -33.46 46.17 -11.02
C LYS A 197 -32.61 45.00 -10.50
N ILE A 198 -31.75 45.28 -9.54
CA ILE A 198 -30.91 44.28 -8.86
C ILE A 198 -31.59 43.86 -7.56
N VAL A 199 -31.73 42.56 -7.35
CA VAL A 199 -32.38 41.97 -6.17
C VAL A 199 -31.38 41.12 -5.37
N ALA A 200 -31.71 40.80 -4.12
CA ALA A 200 -30.78 40.09 -3.25
C ALA A 200 -30.40 38.68 -3.78
N SER A 201 -31.27 38.02 -4.52
CA SER A 201 -30.99 36.69 -5.10
C SER A 201 -29.99 36.71 -6.27
N ASP A 202 -29.70 37.88 -6.85
CA ASP A 202 -28.78 37.98 -7.99
C ASP A 202 -27.33 37.60 -7.56
N PRO A 203 -26.53 36.97 -8.45
CA PRO A 203 -25.10 36.77 -8.22
C PRO A 203 -24.38 38.11 -8.06
N LEU A 204 -23.46 38.16 -7.10
CA LEU A 204 -22.64 39.35 -6.79
C LEU A 204 -21.17 39.13 -7.13
N ILE A 205 -20.60 38.01 -6.66
CA ILE A 205 -19.20 37.64 -6.92
C ILE A 205 -19.03 36.15 -7.18
N TYR A 206 -17.95 35.83 -7.89
CA TYR A 206 -17.41 34.47 -7.95
C TYR A 206 -16.16 34.36 -7.07
N ILE A 207 -16.20 33.41 -6.13
CA ILE A 207 -15.08 33.09 -5.24
C ILE A 207 -14.52 31.73 -5.65
N TYR A 208 -13.21 31.65 -5.84
CA TYR A 208 -12.58 30.40 -6.28
C TYR A 208 -12.16 29.53 -5.10
N THR A 209 -12.44 28.23 -5.22
CA THR A 209 -11.95 27.22 -4.26
C THR A 209 -10.44 27.01 -4.42
N SER A 210 -9.76 26.62 -3.34
CA SER A 210 -8.28 26.56 -3.21
C SER A 210 -7.54 25.56 -4.12
N GLY A 211 -8.19 24.90 -5.08
CA GLY A 211 -7.56 23.99 -6.05
C GLY A 211 -6.91 22.74 -5.44
N THR A 212 -7.21 22.40 -4.19
CA THR A 212 -6.60 21.25 -3.48
C THR A 212 -7.00 19.90 -4.08
N THR A 213 -8.05 19.87 -4.91
CA THR A 213 -8.57 18.68 -5.61
C THR A 213 -8.53 18.82 -7.15
N GLY A 214 -7.78 19.79 -7.70
CA GLY A 214 -7.75 20.06 -9.14
C GLY A 214 -7.73 21.56 -9.50
N LEU A 215 -8.23 21.94 -10.67
CA LEU A 215 -8.31 23.34 -11.09
C LEU A 215 -9.33 24.15 -10.23
N PRO A 216 -9.14 25.48 -10.07
CA PRO A 216 -10.02 26.31 -9.26
C PRO A 216 -11.46 26.38 -9.78
N LYS A 217 -12.45 26.14 -8.92
CA LYS A 217 -13.88 26.18 -9.24
C LYS A 217 -14.52 27.48 -8.78
N ALA A 218 -15.34 28.12 -9.62
CA ALA A 218 -15.98 29.39 -9.33
C ALA A 218 -17.31 29.20 -8.57
N ALA A 219 -17.29 29.42 -7.25
CA ALA A 219 -18.48 29.35 -6.41
C ALA A 219 -19.32 30.64 -6.53
N ILE A 220 -20.63 30.48 -6.70
CA ILE A 220 -21.56 31.60 -6.86
C ILE A 220 -21.93 32.18 -5.50
N PHE A 221 -21.64 33.46 -5.30
CA PHE A 221 -21.98 34.19 -4.08
C PHE A 221 -22.95 35.34 -4.40
N THR A 222 -24.14 35.33 -3.80
CA THR A 222 -25.22 36.27 -4.11
C THR A 222 -25.17 37.53 -3.24
N HIS A 223 -25.87 38.58 -3.66
CA HIS A 223 -26.06 39.79 -2.84
C HIS A 223 -26.69 39.47 -1.48
N PHE A 224 -27.61 38.51 -1.43
CA PHE A 224 -28.29 38.05 -0.23
C PHE A 224 -27.30 37.40 0.75
N LYS A 225 -26.46 36.46 0.28
CA LYS A 225 -25.43 35.83 1.13
C LYS A 225 -24.46 36.87 1.68
N ALA A 226 -24.09 37.88 0.87
CA ALA A 226 -23.24 38.97 1.32
C ALA A 226 -23.94 39.86 2.38
N ALA A 227 -25.21 40.21 2.18
CA ALA A 227 -26.00 40.97 3.14
C ALA A 227 -26.19 40.21 4.47
N MET A 228 -26.34 38.87 4.44
CA MET A 228 -26.46 38.05 5.65
C MET A 228 -25.24 38.17 6.58
N TYR A 229 -24.06 38.56 6.09
CA TYR A 229 -22.92 38.84 6.97
C TYR A 229 -23.15 40.01 7.94
N ARG A 230 -24.14 40.88 7.69
CA ARG A 230 -24.59 41.87 8.68
C ARG A 230 -24.99 41.18 9.99
N SER A 231 -25.74 40.10 9.86
CA SER A 231 -26.24 39.30 10.98
C SER A 231 -25.09 38.63 11.74
N PHE A 232 -24.12 38.07 11.01
CA PHE A 232 -22.91 37.46 11.56
C PHE A 232 -22.04 38.47 12.34
N ALA A 233 -21.74 39.61 11.74
CA ALA A 233 -20.99 40.71 12.34
C ALA A 233 -21.57 41.13 13.70
N LYS A 234 -22.90 41.26 13.77
CA LYS A 234 -23.61 41.63 15.00
C LYS A 234 -23.51 40.57 16.10
N ALA A 235 -23.32 39.30 15.72
CA ALA A 235 -23.15 38.21 16.67
C ALA A 235 -21.79 38.24 17.38
N ILE A 236 -20.72 38.59 16.65
CA ILE A 236 -19.34 38.54 17.16
C ILE A 236 -18.85 39.87 17.76
N LEU A 237 -19.35 41.01 17.27
CA LEU A 237 -18.87 42.33 17.66
C LEU A 237 -20.00 43.14 18.32
N PRO A 238 -19.95 43.39 19.65
CA PRO A 238 -21.01 44.11 20.35
C PRO A 238 -21.09 45.60 19.95
N LYS A 239 -19.94 46.26 19.73
CA LYS A 239 -19.82 47.68 19.32
C LYS A 239 -19.14 47.80 17.96
N LEU A 240 -19.82 47.38 16.90
CA LEU A 240 -19.29 47.34 15.53
C LEU A 240 -18.73 48.68 15.03
N GLN A 241 -19.36 49.80 15.36
CA GLN A 241 -18.90 51.11 14.89
C GLN A 241 -17.55 51.51 15.50
N ASP A 242 -17.24 51.07 16.71
CA ASP A 242 -15.99 51.41 17.40
C ASP A 242 -14.87 50.42 17.04
N ALA A 243 -15.16 49.40 16.24
CA ALA A 243 -14.19 48.39 15.85
C ALA A 243 -13.17 48.97 14.86
N ILE A 244 -11.89 48.83 15.19
CA ILE A 244 -10.76 49.04 14.29
C ILE A 244 -10.15 47.67 14.03
N ILE A 245 -10.36 47.18 12.80
CA ILE A 245 -10.15 45.78 12.44
C ILE A 245 -8.87 45.66 11.62
N TYR A 246 -7.91 44.87 12.09
CA TYR A 246 -6.75 44.49 11.29
C TYR A 246 -7.11 43.35 10.33
N CYS A 247 -7.09 43.63 9.01
CA CYS A 247 -7.38 42.66 7.96
C CYS A 247 -6.15 42.47 7.04
N PRO A 248 -5.31 41.44 7.31
CA PRO A 248 -4.17 41.13 6.46
C PRO A 248 -4.49 40.12 5.34
N LEU A 249 -5.73 39.64 5.25
CA LEU A 249 -6.12 38.54 4.37
C LEU A 249 -6.31 38.99 2.91
N PRO A 250 -6.07 38.11 1.92
CA PRO A 250 -6.24 38.47 0.51
C PRO A 250 -7.69 38.81 0.16
N LEU A 251 -7.90 39.92 -0.54
CA LEU A 251 -9.23 40.40 -0.96
C LEU A 251 -9.85 39.55 -2.07
N PHE A 252 -9.10 38.67 -2.73
CA PHE A 252 -9.69 37.73 -3.68
C PHE A 252 -10.38 36.53 -2.98
N HIS A 253 -10.25 36.40 -1.66
CA HIS A 253 -10.93 35.39 -0.85
C HIS A 253 -12.09 36.00 -0.06
N GLY A 254 -13.16 35.22 0.13
CA GLY A 254 -14.32 35.63 0.92
C GLY A 254 -13.99 36.05 2.36
N SER A 255 -12.98 35.42 3.00
CA SER A 255 -12.51 35.83 4.33
C SER A 255 -12.01 37.27 4.34
N GLY A 256 -11.19 37.68 3.37
CA GLY A 256 -10.70 39.06 3.30
C GLY A 256 -11.79 40.03 2.85
N ALA A 257 -12.38 39.77 1.68
CA ALA A 257 -13.31 40.71 1.04
C ALA A 257 -14.63 40.88 1.81
N ILE A 258 -15.24 39.76 2.21
CA ILE A 258 -16.58 39.77 2.81
C ILE A 258 -16.49 39.82 4.33
N VAL A 259 -15.75 38.89 4.94
CA VAL A 259 -15.73 38.79 6.42
C VAL A 259 -14.92 39.93 7.04
N GLY A 260 -13.75 40.23 6.48
CA GLY A 260 -12.86 41.30 6.97
C GLY A 260 -13.35 42.69 6.58
N CYS A 261 -13.48 42.95 5.27
CA CYS A 261 -13.83 44.29 4.78
C CYS A 261 -15.33 44.61 4.81
N GLY A 262 -16.21 43.61 4.79
CA GLY A 262 -17.67 43.82 4.86
C GLY A 262 -18.13 44.51 6.13
N GLN A 263 -17.35 44.46 7.22
CA GLN A 263 -17.64 45.18 8.47
C GLN A 263 -17.67 46.70 8.27
N ALA A 264 -16.70 47.24 7.54
CA ALA A 264 -16.70 48.65 7.17
C ALA A 264 -17.92 48.98 6.32
N LEU A 265 -18.17 48.17 5.28
CA LEU A 265 -19.20 48.41 4.26
C LEU A 265 -20.63 48.35 4.82
N HIS A 266 -20.88 47.51 5.82
CA HIS A 266 -22.20 47.30 6.37
C HIS A 266 -22.47 47.97 7.71
N TRP A 267 -21.43 48.19 8.52
CA TRP A 267 -21.60 48.67 9.89
C TRP A 267 -20.83 49.94 10.21
N GLY A 268 -20.06 50.46 9.26
CA GLY A 268 -19.28 51.68 9.46
C GLY A 268 -18.05 51.49 10.34
N SER A 269 -17.53 50.26 10.49
CA SER A 269 -16.24 49.99 11.16
C SER A 269 -15.06 50.56 10.36
N THR A 270 -13.90 50.70 11.02
CA THR A 270 -12.64 51.06 10.33
C THR A 270 -11.82 49.81 10.07
N VAL A 271 -11.33 49.61 8.85
CA VAL A 271 -10.49 48.46 8.49
C VAL A 271 -9.07 48.90 8.17
N VAL A 272 -8.09 48.33 8.88
CA VAL A 272 -6.66 48.49 8.58
C VAL A 272 -6.27 47.42 7.58
N LEU A 273 -5.96 47.84 6.35
CA LEU A 273 -5.63 46.95 5.24
C LEU A 273 -4.12 46.98 4.95
N ARG A 274 -3.60 45.84 4.51
CA ARG A 274 -2.22 45.70 4.04
C ARG A 274 -2.18 45.00 2.69
N LYS A 275 -1.15 45.32 1.89
CA LYS A 275 -0.86 44.66 0.60
C LYS A 275 -0.78 43.15 0.73
N LYS A 276 -0.13 42.68 1.81
CA LYS A 276 0.06 41.26 2.16
C LYS A 276 0.27 41.12 3.67
N PHE A 277 0.08 39.92 4.19
CA PHE A 277 0.40 39.58 5.58
C PHE A 277 1.92 39.70 5.86
N SER A 278 2.25 40.17 7.06
CA SER A 278 3.61 40.19 7.61
C SER A 278 3.58 39.82 9.10
N ALA A 279 4.14 38.66 9.45
CA ALA A 279 4.19 38.22 10.84
C ALA A 279 5.02 39.15 11.74
N SER A 280 6.14 39.68 11.23
CA SER A 280 7.02 40.58 11.98
C SER A 280 6.38 41.93 12.28
N ASN A 281 5.49 42.41 11.41
CA ASN A 281 4.83 43.70 11.58
C ASN A 281 3.44 43.59 12.21
N TYR A 282 2.91 42.38 12.43
CA TYR A 282 1.52 42.17 12.84
C TYR A 282 1.16 42.93 14.12
N TRP A 283 1.93 42.72 15.19
CA TRP A 283 1.69 43.37 16.48
C TRP A 283 1.99 44.86 16.44
N THR A 284 3.07 45.25 15.75
CA THR A 284 3.45 46.65 15.56
C THR A 284 2.38 47.44 14.81
N ASP A 285 1.79 46.86 13.76
CA ASP A 285 0.67 47.45 13.05
C ASP A 285 -0.57 47.54 13.95
N CYS A 286 -0.90 46.46 14.68
CA CYS A 286 -2.05 46.49 15.58
C CYS A 286 -1.93 47.60 16.64
N ILE A 287 -0.73 47.85 17.16
CA ILE A 287 -0.46 48.95 18.09
C ILE A 287 -0.54 50.29 17.35
N LYS A 288 0.17 50.44 16.22
CA LYS A 288 0.26 51.70 15.46
C LYS A 288 -1.12 52.26 15.06
N TYR A 289 -2.04 51.40 14.65
CA TYR A 289 -3.38 51.81 14.21
C TYR A 289 -4.47 51.60 15.27
N ASN A 290 -4.07 51.26 16.50
CA ASN A 290 -4.98 51.01 17.62
C ASN A 290 -6.07 49.96 17.31
N CYS A 291 -5.68 48.84 16.69
CA CYS A 291 -6.60 47.77 16.31
C CYS A 291 -7.11 47.02 17.55
N ASN A 292 -8.38 47.17 17.87
CA ASN A 292 -9.02 46.43 18.96
C ASN A 292 -9.52 45.02 18.55
N THR A 293 -9.56 44.77 17.24
CA THR A 293 -10.04 43.52 16.65
C THR A 293 -9.11 43.08 15.55
N ALA A 294 -8.84 41.77 15.41
CA ALA A 294 -8.00 41.27 14.33
C ALA A 294 -8.57 39.99 13.69
N GLN A 295 -8.41 39.88 12.37
CA GLN A 295 -8.81 38.71 11.62
C GLN A 295 -7.65 37.72 11.46
N TYR A 296 -7.95 36.42 11.49
CA TYR A 296 -6.95 35.37 11.28
C TYR A 296 -7.39 34.27 10.32
N ILE A 297 -6.41 33.51 9.83
CA ILE A 297 -6.53 32.13 9.36
C ILE A 297 -5.57 31.33 10.24
N GLY A 298 -5.98 30.15 10.72
CA GLY A 298 -5.33 29.48 11.85
C GLY A 298 -3.85 29.18 11.63
N GLU A 299 -3.45 28.91 10.40
CA GLU A 299 -2.05 28.69 10.03
C GLU A 299 -1.19 29.96 10.21
N MET A 300 -1.75 31.15 10.01
CA MET A 300 -1.03 32.40 10.25
C MET A 300 -0.72 32.59 11.74
N CYS A 301 -1.56 32.05 12.63
CA CYS A 301 -1.44 32.26 14.07
C CYS A 301 -0.15 31.67 14.65
N ARG A 302 0.43 30.60 14.06
CA ARG A 302 1.72 30.06 14.52
C ARG A 302 2.84 31.11 14.38
N TYR A 303 2.85 31.85 13.27
CA TYR A 303 3.83 32.89 13.03
C TYR A 303 3.59 34.12 13.91
N ILE A 304 2.32 34.49 14.10
CA ILE A 304 1.92 35.62 14.97
C ILE A 304 2.38 35.38 16.41
N VAL A 305 2.18 34.18 16.93
CA VAL A 305 2.58 33.82 18.30
C VAL A 305 4.11 33.70 18.44
N ARG A 306 4.78 33.15 17.42
CA ARG A 306 6.25 33.04 17.40
C ARG A 306 6.95 34.39 17.34
N LYS A 307 6.39 35.35 16.60
CA LYS A 307 6.91 36.72 16.47
C LYS A 307 6.36 37.69 17.53
N TYR A 308 5.62 37.19 18.51
CA TYR A 308 5.19 38.01 19.65
C TYR A 308 6.42 38.60 20.37
N PRO A 309 6.50 39.93 20.58
CA PRO A 309 7.68 40.57 21.17
C PRO A 309 8.05 39.99 22.55
N LYS A 310 9.36 39.91 22.83
CA LYS A 310 9.85 39.51 24.16
C LYS A 310 9.51 40.63 25.16
N GLY A 311 8.76 40.29 26.23
CA GLY A 311 8.42 41.24 27.30
C GLY A 311 6.93 41.57 27.50
N ASN A 312 5.98 40.82 26.92
CA ASN A 312 4.53 41.05 27.06
C ASN A 312 4.11 42.50 26.73
N VAL A 313 4.39 42.93 25.49
CA VAL A 313 4.01 44.26 25.01
C VAL A 313 2.48 44.38 25.02
N GLU A 314 1.98 45.41 25.70
CA GLU A 314 0.55 45.74 25.69
C GLU A 314 0.08 46.09 24.28
N HIS A 315 -1.05 45.53 23.87
CA HIS A 315 -1.68 45.83 22.60
C HIS A 315 -3.20 45.94 22.74
N PRO A 316 -3.86 46.68 21.84
CA PRO A 316 -5.30 46.93 21.95
C PRO A 316 -6.18 45.74 21.55
N VAL A 317 -5.64 44.73 20.84
CA VAL A 317 -6.44 43.59 20.34
C VAL A 317 -7.11 42.82 21.47
N GLN A 318 -8.44 42.88 21.54
CA GLN A 318 -9.26 42.14 22.51
C GLN A 318 -9.94 40.93 21.86
N ILE A 319 -10.32 41.07 20.58
CA ILE A 319 -11.10 40.08 19.84
C ILE A 319 -10.32 39.61 18.62
N MET A 320 -10.23 38.30 18.44
CA MET A 320 -9.79 37.68 17.20
C MET A 320 -10.90 36.82 16.60
N TYR A 321 -11.04 36.81 15.28
CA TYR A 321 -12.01 35.95 14.60
C TYR A 321 -11.44 35.41 13.30
N GLY A 322 -11.83 34.18 12.93
CA GLY A 322 -11.21 33.49 11.81
C GLY A 322 -11.65 32.04 11.69
N ASN A 323 -10.84 31.26 10.99
CA ASN A 323 -11.07 29.83 10.81
C ASN A 323 -9.77 29.00 10.84
N GLY A 324 -9.88 27.72 11.16
CA GLY A 324 -8.82 26.72 11.14
C GLY A 324 -7.83 26.78 12.31
N LEU A 325 -8.20 27.35 13.47
CA LEU A 325 -7.26 27.51 14.58
C LEU A 325 -6.98 26.19 15.32
N LYS A 326 -5.68 25.83 15.42
CA LYS A 326 -5.26 24.65 16.20
C LYS A 326 -5.40 24.90 17.71
N PRO A 327 -5.87 23.91 18.52
CA PRO A 327 -6.08 24.07 19.96
C PRO A 327 -4.88 24.59 20.76
N HIS A 328 -3.66 24.14 20.45
CA HIS A 328 -2.46 24.56 21.18
C HIS A 328 -2.08 26.02 20.88
N ILE A 329 -2.23 26.47 19.62
CA ILE A 329 -2.01 27.88 19.24
C ILE A 329 -3.09 28.77 19.85
N TRP A 330 -4.34 28.29 19.90
CA TRP A 330 -5.45 28.98 20.57
C TRP A 330 -5.08 29.30 22.02
N ASN A 331 -4.63 28.31 22.78
CA ASN A 331 -4.23 28.51 24.18
C ASN A 331 -3.09 29.54 24.31
N GLN A 332 -2.11 29.54 23.40
CA GLN A 332 -1.04 30.53 23.42
C GLN A 332 -1.56 31.94 23.12
N LEU A 333 -2.53 32.12 22.21
CA LEU A 333 -3.14 33.43 21.97
C LEU A 333 -3.88 33.97 23.21
N LEU A 334 -4.60 33.10 23.94
CA LEU A 334 -5.30 33.48 25.17
C LEU A 334 -4.32 33.81 26.31
N GLN A 335 -3.33 32.94 26.54
CA GLN A 335 -2.47 32.98 27.73
C GLN A 335 -1.24 33.87 27.54
N LYS A 336 -0.56 33.76 26.40
CA LYS A 336 0.70 34.48 26.11
C LYS A 336 0.44 35.82 25.46
N CYS A 337 -0.46 35.88 24.48
CA CYS A 337 -0.78 37.12 23.77
C CYS A 337 -1.97 37.87 24.41
N ASN A 338 -2.54 37.39 25.51
CA ASN A 338 -3.61 38.08 26.26
C ASN A 338 -4.85 38.47 25.42
N VAL A 339 -5.17 37.70 24.38
CA VAL A 339 -6.41 37.89 23.60
C VAL A 339 -7.59 37.39 24.43
N LYS A 340 -8.64 38.21 24.58
CA LYS A 340 -9.76 37.89 25.48
C LYS A 340 -10.81 36.98 24.86
N GLN A 341 -11.09 37.17 23.57
CA GLN A 341 -12.13 36.41 22.87
C GLN A 341 -11.67 36.00 21.49
N ILE A 342 -11.84 34.72 21.18
CA ILE A 342 -11.59 34.12 19.87
C ILE A 342 -12.93 33.56 19.35
N PHE A 343 -13.31 33.98 18.15
CA PHE A 343 -14.47 33.45 17.43
C PHE A 343 -14.00 32.60 16.26
N GLU A 344 -14.04 31.29 16.45
CA GLU A 344 -13.75 30.29 15.41
C GLU A 344 -15.01 30.02 14.60
N ILE A 345 -14.88 30.03 13.27
CA ILE A 345 -15.98 29.96 12.32
C ILE A 345 -15.72 28.83 11.33
N TYR A 346 -16.73 28.02 11.06
CA TYR A 346 -16.68 26.99 10.02
C TYR A 346 -17.71 27.25 8.92
N GLY A 347 -17.28 27.09 7.67
CA GLY A 347 -18.12 27.20 6.48
C GLY A 347 -17.29 27.22 5.20
N ALA A 348 -17.86 26.69 4.11
CA ALA A 348 -17.25 26.73 2.77
C ALA A 348 -17.88 27.85 1.93
N SER A 349 -17.17 28.36 0.92
CA SER A 349 -17.61 29.48 0.07
C SER A 349 -18.96 29.22 -0.63
N GLU A 350 -19.17 27.97 -1.04
CA GLU A 350 -20.36 27.46 -1.72
C GLU A 350 -21.49 27.06 -0.75
N SER A 351 -21.15 26.80 0.52
CA SER A 351 -22.05 26.17 1.49
C SER A 351 -23.30 26.98 1.77
N ASN A 352 -24.34 26.29 2.25
CA ASN A 352 -25.59 26.86 2.73
C ASN A 352 -25.72 26.82 4.27
N PHE A 353 -24.63 26.51 4.98
CA PHE A 353 -24.58 26.50 6.43
C PHE A 353 -23.23 26.96 6.96
N GLY A 354 -23.18 27.33 8.23
CA GLY A 354 -21.94 27.58 8.95
C GLY A 354 -22.12 27.35 10.44
N LEU A 355 -21.01 27.14 11.13
CA LEU A 355 -20.96 26.99 12.58
C LEU A 355 -20.09 28.10 13.17
N ILE A 356 -20.39 28.48 14.41
CA ILE A 356 -19.64 29.51 15.12
C ILE A 356 -19.45 29.14 16.59
N ASN A 357 -18.23 29.33 17.08
CA ASN A 357 -17.88 29.21 18.48
C ASN A 357 -18.01 30.57 19.18
N LEU A 358 -18.96 30.69 20.12
CA LEU A 358 -19.32 31.96 20.79
C LEU A 358 -18.77 32.12 22.22
N ASP A 359 -18.10 31.10 22.76
CA ASP A 359 -17.78 31.00 24.18
C ASP A 359 -16.35 30.52 24.48
N ASN A 360 -15.43 30.63 23.51
CA ASN A 360 -14.01 30.27 23.65
C ASN A 360 -13.76 28.77 23.92
N THR A 361 -14.68 27.89 23.55
CA THR A 361 -14.47 26.45 23.72
C THR A 361 -13.36 25.97 22.79
N VAL A 362 -12.16 25.76 23.34
CA VAL A 362 -10.94 25.51 22.56
C VAL A 362 -11.11 24.30 21.62
N GLY A 363 -10.76 24.48 20.36
CA GLY A 363 -10.81 23.45 19.32
C GLY A 363 -12.20 23.21 18.71
N SER A 364 -13.27 23.73 19.32
CA SER A 364 -14.59 23.66 18.70
C SER A 364 -14.72 24.67 17.57
N VAL A 365 -15.31 24.24 16.46
CA VAL A 365 -15.67 25.08 15.31
C VAL A 365 -17.08 25.67 15.42
N GLY A 366 -17.77 25.41 16.54
CA GLY A 366 -19.11 25.89 16.84
C GLY A 366 -19.97 24.81 17.47
N PHE A 367 -21.21 25.14 17.80
CA PHE A 367 -22.09 24.19 18.48
C PHE A 367 -23.53 24.27 17.97
N ILE A 368 -24.23 23.16 18.12
CA ILE A 368 -25.69 23.07 17.95
C ILE A 368 -26.21 22.43 19.25
N PRO A 369 -27.12 23.10 19.99
CA PRO A 369 -27.64 22.52 21.22
C PRO A 369 -28.24 21.11 20.96
N PRO A 370 -27.90 20.09 21.77
CA PRO A 370 -28.30 18.71 21.49
C PRO A 370 -29.81 18.51 21.30
N TYR A 371 -30.63 19.32 21.99
CA TYR A 371 -32.09 19.26 21.93
C TYR A 371 -32.71 19.86 20.67
N VAL A 372 -31.94 20.53 19.81
CA VAL A 372 -32.39 20.97 18.47
C VAL A 372 -31.62 20.30 17.33
N GLN A 373 -30.70 19.39 17.64
CA GLN A 373 -29.80 18.78 16.68
C GLN A 373 -30.53 18.01 15.57
N ASP A 374 -31.58 17.26 15.91
CA ASP A 374 -32.38 16.51 14.92
C ASP A 374 -33.15 17.42 13.96
N SER A 375 -33.52 18.62 14.40
CA SER A 375 -34.20 19.63 13.58
C SER A 375 -33.23 20.56 12.84
N SER A 376 -31.92 20.44 13.11
CA SER A 376 -30.90 21.25 12.49
C SER A 376 -30.78 20.93 11.00
N ILE A 377 -30.53 21.96 10.19
CA ILE A 377 -30.20 21.76 8.77
C ILE A 377 -28.89 21.00 8.60
N VAL A 378 -27.99 21.04 9.58
CA VAL A 378 -26.69 20.36 9.57
C VAL A 378 -26.83 19.00 10.23
N GLN A 379 -26.41 17.95 9.53
CA GLN A 379 -26.40 16.57 10.02
C GLN A 379 -25.02 15.95 9.77
N LEU A 380 -24.66 14.95 10.56
CA LEU A 380 -23.46 14.13 10.33
C LEU A 380 -23.89 12.73 9.90
N VAL A 381 -23.32 12.21 8.81
CA VAL A 381 -23.58 10.85 8.32
C VAL A 381 -22.30 10.02 8.28
N LYS A 382 -22.41 8.72 8.53
CA LYS A 382 -21.27 7.80 8.45
C LYS A 382 -20.73 7.75 7.03
N TYR A 383 -19.41 7.66 6.89
CA TYR A 383 -18.71 7.67 5.61
C TYR A 383 -17.86 6.41 5.43
N SER A 384 -17.76 5.91 4.20
CA SER A 384 -16.92 4.76 3.83
C SER A 384 -15.95 5.15 2.71
N GLU A 385 -14.66 4.98 2.98
CA GLU A 385 -13.59 5.17 1.99
C GLU A 385 -13.56 4.07 0.93
N VAL A 386 -14.09 2.87 1.23
CA VAL A 386 -14.13 1.74 0.28
C VAL A 386 -15.10 2.03 -0.87
N SER A 387 -16.26 2.57 -0.52
CA SER A 387 -17.30 2.95 -1.48
C SER A 387 -17.20 4.41 -1.91
N ASP A 388 -16.23 5.16 -1.38
CA ASP A 388 -16.03 6.60 -1.58
C ASP A 388 -17.32 7.41 -1.43
N GLY A 389 -18.05 7.18 -0.33
CA GLY A 389 -19.36 7.77 -0.12
C GLY A 389 -19.99 7.50 1.25
N PRO A 390 -21.12 8.16 1.57
CA PRO A 390 -21.83 7.93 2.82
C PRO A 390 -22.39 6.50 2.89
N LEU A 391 -22.30 5.88 4.07
CA LEU A 391 -22.87 4.56 4.32
C LEU A 391 -24.39 4.64 4.29
N ARG A 392 -25.01 3.74 3.52
CA ARG A 392 -26.45 3.65 3.35
C ARG A 392 -27.00 2.35 3.93
N ASN A 393 -28.19 2.42 4.51
CA ASN A 393 -28.91 1.27 5.03
C ASN A 393 -29.55 0.45 3.88
N LYS A 394 -30.19 -0.67 4.22
CA LYS A 394 -30.87 -1.57 3.26
C LYS A 394 -31.94 -0.88 2.39
N ASN A 395 -32.48 0.26 2.83
CA ASN A 395 -33.49 1.03 2.09
C ASN A 395 -32.85 2.13 1.23
N GLY A 396 -31.52 2.22 1.18
CA GLY A 396 -30.78 3.21 0.40
C GLY A 396 -30.56 4.56 1.10
N PHE A 397 -30.97 4.74 2.36
CA PHE A 397 -30.79 6.01 3.10
C PHE A 397 -29.48 6.07 3.89
N CYS A 398 -28.86 7.24 3.97
CA CYS A 398 -27.66 7.49 4.76
C CYS A 398 -27.86 7.20 6.24
N ILE A 399 -26.82 6.67 6.89
CA ILE A 399 -26.81 6.36 8.32
C ILE A 399 -26.22 7.56 9.08
N LYS A 400 -26.94 8.09 10.09
CA LYS A 400 -26.42 9.16 10.95
C LYS A 400 -25.20 8.70 11.76
N SER A 401 -24.22 9.57 11.96
CA SER A 401 -23.13 9.35 12.91
C SER A 401 -23.60 9.58 14.34
N GLY A 402 -23.07 8.81 15.29
CA GLY A 402 -23.35 8.97 16.71
C GLY A 402 -22.56 10.12 17.38
N VAL A 403 -22.87 10.34 18.65
CA VAL A 403 -22.09 11.26 19.51
C VAL A 403 -20.66 10.74 19.64
N ASN A 404 -19.67 11.64 19.57
CA ASN A 404 -18.24 11.35 19.54
C ASN A 404 -17.79 10.45 18.37
N GLU A 405 -18.64 10.25 17.36
CA GLU A 405 -18.30 9.51 16.15
C GLU A 405 -18.06 10.52 15.00
N PRO A 406 -16.93 10.43 14.28
CA PRO A 406 -16.73 11.19 13.06
C PRO A 406 -17.83 10.93 12.02
N GLY A 407 -18.23 11.97 11.30
CA GLY A 407 -19.22 11.88 10.25
C GLY A 407 -19.03 12.97 9.20
N LEU A 408 -19.40 12.65 7.97
CA LEU A 408 -19.45 13.61 6.89
C LEU A 408 -20.48 14.68 7.21
N ALA A 409 -20.04 15.93 7.26
CA ALA A 409 -20.93 17.06 7.49
C ALA A 409 -21.74 17.37 6.23
N ILE A 410 -23.06 17.30 6.39
CA ILE A 410 -24.01 17.55 5.32
C ILE A 410 -25.04 18.58 5.76
N ALA A 411 -25.59 19.35 4.82
CA ALA A 411 -26.61 20.34 5.13
C ALA A 411 -27.81 20.28 4.19
N ARG A 412 -29.02 20.26 4.74
CA ARG A 412 -30.25 20.10 3.97
C ARG A 412 -30.40 21.23 2.95
N ILE A 413 -30.65 20.86 1.70
CA ILE A 413 -30.98 21.77 0.60
C ILE A 413 -32.50 21.82 0.53
N THR A 414 -33.08 22.91 1.03
CA THR A 414 -34.49 23.20 0.78
C THR A 414 -34.66 23.68 -0.66
N GLN A 415 -35.64 23.17 -1.40
CA GLN A 415 -36.05 23.78 -2.67
C GLN A 415 -36.25 25.28 -2.44
N SER A 416 -35.80 26.11 -3.40
CA SER A 416 -35.76 27.58 -3.31
C SER A 416 -37.10 28.13 -2.80
N ASN A 417 -37.21 28.30 -1.49
CA ASN A 417 -38.36 28.92 -0.85
C ASN A 417 -38.07 30.42 -0.89
N PRO A 418 -38.88 31.23 -1.61
CA PRO A 418 -38.71 32.68 -1.64
C PRO A 418 -38.73 33.32 -0.24
N LYS A 419 -39.32 32.64 0.75
CA LYS A 419 -39.35 33.07 2.17
C LYS A 419 -38.08 32.70 2.96
N GLU A 420 -37.25 31.79 2.45
CA GLU A 420 -36.00 31.33 3.09
C GLU A 420 -34.75 31.32 2.18
N PRO A 421 -34.44 32.43 1.48
CA PRO A 421 -33.34 32.48 0.50
C PRO A 421 -31.95 32.15 1.11
N TYR A 422 -31.77 32.36 2.41
CA TYR A 422 -30.55 32.06 3.17
C TYR A 422 -30.20 30.56 3.23
N ARG A 423 -31.16 29.66 3.00
CA ARG A 423 -30.95 28.20 3.00
C ARG A 423 -30.64 27.63 1.62
N THR A 424 -30.65 28.48 0.59
CA THR A 424 -30.48 28.06 -0.80
C THR A 424 -29.02 27.74 -1.09
N PHE A 425 -28.78 26.51 -1.54
CA PHE A 425 -27.51 26.12 -2.14
C PHE A 425 -27.51 26.52 -3.62
N VAL A 426 -26.66 27.48 -3.99
CA VAL A 426 -26.56 28.01 -5.36
C VAL A 426 -25.56 27.22 -6.21
N GLY A 427 -24.47 26.75 -5.59
CA GLY A 427 -23.44 25.95 -6.26
C GLY A 427 -22.34 26.76 -6.96
N TYR A 428 -21.82 26.18 -8.03
CA TYR A 428 -20.77 26.73 -8.88
C TYR A 428 -21.34 27.19 -10.23
N THR A 429 -20.56 27.96 -10.98
CA THR A 429 -20.92 28.36 -12.35
C THR A 429 -21.07 27.16 -13.30
N ASP A 430 -20.36 26.07 -13.05
CA ASP A 430 -20.53 24.79 -13.72
C ASP A 430 -21.62 23.94 -13.02
N PRO A 431 -22.74 23.61 -13.69
CA PRO A 431 -23.79 22.74 -13.13
C PRO A 431 -23.33 21.31 -12.82
N ASN A 432 -22.32 20.79 -13.53
CA ASN A 432 -21.79 19.45 -13.25
C ASN A 432 -21.04 19.44 -11.92
N GLU A 433 -20.20 20.45 -11.69
CA GLU A 433 -19.50 20.63 -10.42
C GLU A 433 -20.49 20.82 -9.27
N THR A 434 -21.58 21.55 -9.51
CA THR A 434 -22.65 21.72 -8.52
C THR A 434 -23.29 20.39 -8.14
N ARG A 435 -23.59 19.52 -9.12
CA ARG A 435 -24.18 18.20 -8.88
C ARG A 435 -23.29 17.30 -8.03
N THR A 436 -21.97 17.38 -8.16
CA THR A 436 -21.04 16.58 -7.32
C THR A 436 -21.13 16.89 -5.82
N LYS A 437 -21.67 18.07 -5.46
CA LYS A 437 -21.84 18.49 -4.07
C LYS A 437 -23.21 18.18 -3.51
N ILE A 438 -24.10 17.53 -4.25
CA ILE A 438 -25.46 17.22 -3.83
C ILE A 438 -25.58 15.71 -3.57
N LEU A 439 -25.99 15.37 -2.35
CA LEU A 439 -26.43 14.03 -1.97
C LEU A 439 -27.95 13.97 -2.05
N GLU A 440 -28.46 12.94 -2.71
CA GLU A 440 -29.90 12.68 -2.82
C GLU A 440 -30.29 11.46 -1.98
N ASN A 441 -31.58 11.39 -1.60
CA ASN A 441 -32.16 10.28 -0.84
C ASN A 441 -31.36 9.99 0.44
N VAL A 442 -31.05 11.03 1.20
CA VAL A 442 -30.23 10.98 2.40
C VAL A 442 -31.00 10.38 3.56
N PHE A 443 -32.13 10.95 3.99
CA PHE A 443 -32.93 10.41 5.10
C PHE A 443 -34.35 10.04 4.67
N GLU A 444 -34.84 10.62 3.57
CA GLU A 444 -36.14 10.33 2.98
C GLU A 444 -36.05 10.39 1.44
N ASN A 445 -36.98 9.76 0.72
CA ASN A 445 -36.94 9.80 -0.75
C ASN A 445 -37.12 11.23 -1.27
N GLY A 446 -36.22 11.66 -2.15
CA GLY A 446 -36.23 12.97 -2.80
C GLY A 446 -35.65 14.12 -1.99
N ASP A 447 -35.21 13.90 -0.74
CA ASP A 447 -34.46 14.93 -0.02
C ASP A 447 -33.08 15.13 -0.64
N ARG A 448 -32.53 16.34 -0.44
CA ARG A 448 -31.24 16.74 -0.99
C ARG A 448 -30.41 17.43 0.08
N TYR A 449 -29.12 17.12 0.12
CA TYR A 449 -28.16 17.72 1.06
C TYR A 449 -26.89 18.16 0.35
N PHE A 450 -26.35 19.30 0.76
CA PHE A 450 -25.02 19.75 0.40
C PHE A 450 -23.99 18.89 1.14
N ASN A 451 -23.03 18.36 0.39
CA ASN A 451 -21.88 17.62 0.90
C ASN A 451 -20.70 18.57 1.09
N SER A 452 -20.29 18.82 2.34
CA SER A 452 -19.15 19.70 2.62
C SER A 452 -17.82 19.10 2.13
N GLY A 453 -17.72 17.77 2.12
CA GLY A 453 -16.46 17.06 1.95
C GLY A 453 -15.55 17.09 3.17
N ASP A 454 -16.04 17.55 4.32
CA ASP A 454 -15.31 17.57 5.59
C ASP A 454 -15.96 16.61 6.60
N LEU A 455 -15.12 15.89 7.34
CA LEU A 455 -15.50 15.07 8.48
C LEU A 455 -15.49 15.95 9.74
N LEU A 456 -16.62 15.98 10.42
CA LEU A 456 -16.76 16.61 11.73
C LEU A 456 -17.14 15.55 12.77
N MET A 457 -17.00 15.89 14.04
CA MET A 457 -17.50 15.12 15.17
C MET A 457 -18.21 16.07 16.12
N HIS A 458 -19.26 15.62 16.81
CA HIS A 458 -19.86 16.41 17.88
C HIS A 458 -19.85 15.65 19.21
N ASP A 459 -19.71 16.39 20.30
CA ASP A 459 -19.73 15.85 21.65
C ASP A 459 -21.15 15.80 22.26
N GLU A 460 -21.24 15.34 23.51
CA GLU A 460 -22.49 15.25 24.27
C GLU A 460 -23.11 16.62 24.61
N LEU A 461 -22.30 17.68 24.60
CA LEU A 461 -22.73 19.05 24.90
C LEU A 461 -23.14 19.80 23.62
N GLY A 462 -22.94 19.20 22.46
CA GLY A 462 -23.30 19.72 21.15
C GLY A 462 -22.21 20.57 20.49
N TYR A 463 -20.98 20.58 21.01
CA TYR A 463 -19.85 21.20 20.33
C TYR A 463 -19.38 20.34 19.17
N TYR A 464 -19.10 20.98 18.05
CA TYR A 464 -18.57 20.36 16.84
C TYR A 464 -17.07 20.63 16.74
N TYR A 465 -16.36 19.63 16.25
CA TYR A 465 -14.91 19.60 16.06
C TYR A 465 -14.60 19.18 14.63
N PHE A 466 -13.66 19.88 14.00
CA PHE A 466 -13.15 19.48 12.69
C PHE A 466 -12.22 18.28 12.84
N ILE A 467 -12.45 17.21 12.08
CA ILE A 467 -11.66 15.98 12.12
C ILE A 467 -10.70 15.92 10.95
N ASP A 468 -11.23 15.88 9.72
CA ASP A 468 -10.41 15.84 8.52
C ASP A 468 -11.21 16.25 7.28
N ARG A 469 -10.54 16.36 6.14
CA ARG A 469 -11.16 16.54 4.83
C ARG A 469 -11.17 15.21 4.08
N LEU A 470 -12.26 14.90 3.38
CA LEU A 470 -12.31 13.73 2.51
C LEU A 470 -11.14 13.75 1.51
N GLY A 471 -10.37 12.67 1.49
CA GLY A 471 -9.15 12.53 0.69
C GLY A 471 -7.85 12.86 1.43
N ASP A 472 -7.90 13.41 2.64
CA ASP A 472 -6.74 13.62 3.54
C ASP A 472 -6.60 12.54 4.62
N THR A 473 -7.40 11.48 4.57
CA THR A 473 -7.17 10.22 5.30
C THR A 473 -6.46 9.20 4.40
N PHE A 474 -5.83 8.18 4.98
CA PHE A 474 -5.36 7.02 4.23
C PHE A 474 -5.70 5.72 4.95
N ARG A 475 -5.99 4.67 4.18
CA ARG A 475 -6.26 3.34 4.72
C ARG A 475 -5.06 2.42 4.58
N TRP A 476 -4.50 1.95 5.69
CA TRP A 476 -3.32 1.08 5.70
C TRP A 476 -3.57 -0.18 6.54
N LYS A 477 -3.35 -1.36 5.96
CA LYS A 477 -3.58 -2.68 6.61
C LYS A 477 -4.99 -2.83 7.20
N GLY A 478 -6.00 -2.32 6.50
CA GLY A 478 -7.41 -2.41 6.89
C GLY A 478 -7.92 -1.27 7.77
N GLU A 479 -7.04 -0.43 8.33
CA GLU A 479 -7.37 0.65 9.27
C GLU A 479 -7.36 2.02 8.59
N ASN A 480 -8.32 2.89 8.94
CA ASN A 480 -8.33 4.29 8.47
C ASN A 480 -7.44 5.15 9.38
N VAL A 481 -6.60 5.97 8.77
CA VAL A 481 -5.65 6.83 9.47
C VAL A 481 -5.91 8.29 9.09
N SER A 482 -6.21 9.11 10.09
CA SER A 482 -6.27 10.57 9.95
C SER A 482 -4.87 11.13 9.73
N THR A 483 -4.65 11.88 8.64
CA THR A 483 -3.32 12.48 8.44
C THR A 483 -3.05 13.59 9.45
N SER A 484 -4.10 14.35 9.79
CA SER A 484 -4.00 15.49 10.71
C SER A 484 -3.74 15.07 12.15
N GLU A 485 -4.35 13.97 12.61
CA GLU A 485 -4.12 13.43 13.95
C GLU A 485 -2.66 13.00 14.13
N VAL A 486 -2.14 12.28 13.14
CA VAL A 486 -0.75 11.81 13.15
C VAL A 486 0.22 12.99 13.05
N GLU A 487 -0.03 13.96 12.17
CA GLU A 487 0.73 15.21 12.09
C GLU A 487 0.77 15.95 13.43
N ASP A 488 -0.37 16.09 14.12
CA ASP A 488 -0.46 16.79 15.41
C ASP A 488 0.26 16.04 16.54
N ILE A 489 0.16 14.70 16.59
CA ILE A 489 0.88 13.87 17.56
C ILE A 489 2.39 13.99 17.34
N ILE A 490 2.84 13.90 16.08
CA ILE A 490 4.26 14.01 15.71
C ILE A 490 4.78 15.41 16.02
N SER A 491 4.04 16.45 15.66
CA SER A 491 4.42 17.84 15.94
C SER A 491 4.62 18.07 17.44
N LYS A 492 3.71 17.56 18.29
CA LYS A 492 3.82 17.66 19.76
C LYS A 492 4.96 16.83 20.35
N ALA A 493 5.14 15.61 19.86
CA ALA A 493 6.11 14.68 20.44
C ALA A 493 7.54 15.01 19.98
N VAL A 494 7.73 15.27 18.68
CA VAL A 494 9.04 15.32 18.01
C VAL A 494 9.51 16.76 17.74
N GLY A 495 8.62 17.75 17.74
CA GLY A 495 8.97 19.15 17.45
C GLY A 495 9.24 19.43 15.96
N LEU A 496 8.85 18.50 15.07
CA LEU A 496 8.85 18.74 13.63
C LEU A 496 7.60 19.56 13.27
N GLU A 497 7.78 20.87 13.05
CA GLU A 497 6.67 21.80 12.79
C GLU A 497 6.27 21.90 11.31
N ASP A 498 7.18 21.59 10.38
CA ASP A 498 6.97 21.65 8.93
C ASP A 498 6.93 20.23 8.35
N THR A 499 5.80 19.55 8.58
CA THR A 499 5.55 18.18 8.11
C THR A 499 4.24 18.08 7.33
N VAL A 500 4.20 17.16 6.37
CA VAL A 500 2.99 16.83 5.60
C VAL A 500 2.87 15.31 5.54
N LEU A 501 1.76 14.77 6.02
CA LEU A 501 1.43 13.36 5.92
C LEU A 501 0.36 13.14 4.86
N TYR A 502 0.55 12.08 4.07
CA TYR A 502 -0.36 11.70 3.01
C TYR A 502 -0.25 10.21 2.68
N GLY A 503 -1.32 9.64 2.11
CA GLY A 503 -1.34 8.26 1.65
C GLY A 503 -0.78 8.08 0.23
N VAL A 504 0.15 7.14 0.04
CA VAL A 504 0.71 6.72 -1.26
C VAL A 504 0.33 5.28 -1.59
N ARG A 505 0.07 4.99 -2.88
CA ARG A 505 -0.24 3.63 -3.33
C ARG A 505 1.05 2.84 -3.50
N ILE A 506 1.08 1.62 -2.98
CA ILE A 506 2.18 0.66 -3.20
C ILE A 506 1.68 -0.41 -4.17
N PRO A 507 2.38 -0.69 -5.29
CA PRO A 507 2.02 -1.75 -6.21
C PRO A 507 1.81 -3.09 -5.49
N GLY A 508 0.71 -3.78 -5.79
CA GLY A 508 0.40 -5.09 -5.20
C GLY A 508 -0.14 -5.07 -3.76
N CYS A 509 -0.23 -3.91 -3.10
CA CYS A 509 -0.84 -3.77 -1.77
C CYS A 509 -2.24 -3.16 -1.84
N GLU A 510 -3.14 -3.66 -1.00
CA GLU A 510 -4.46 -3.04 -0.80
C GLU A 510 -4.33 -1.82 0.14
N GLY A 511 -4.92 -0.68 -0.26
CA GLY A 511 -4.90 0.57 0.51
C GLY A 511 -3.79 1.56 0.09
N ARG A 512 -3.46 2.50 0.99
CA ARG A 512 -2.43 3.52 0.83
C ARG A 512 -1.56 3.58 2.07
N ALA A 513 -0.24 3.52 1.91
CA ALA A 513 0.71 3.65 3.02
C ALA A 513 0.92 5.11 3.40
N GLY A 514 1.14 5.39 4.68
CA GLY A 514 1.51 6.73 5.13
C GLY A 514 2.89 7.14 4.64
N MET A 515 2.99 8.33 4.05
CA MET A 515 4.24 8.98 3.65
C MET A 515 4.30 10.38 4.26
N MET A 516 5.37 10.65 5.00
CA MET A 516 5.58 11.94 5.66
C MET A 516 6.69 12.73 4.96
N SER A 517 6.37 13.89 4.43
CA SER A 517 7.37 14.85 3.93
C SER A 517 7.75 15.82 5.03
N VAL A 518 9.06 16.01 5.25
CA VAL A 518 9.63 16.86 6.30
C VAL A 518 10.62 17.85 5.69
N SER A 519 10.50 19.13 6.05
CA SER A 519 11.39 20.19 5.58
C SER A 519 12.67 20.27 6.43
N VAL A 520 13.55 19.27 6.31
CA VAL A 520 14.78 19.15 7.09
C VAL A 520 15.93 18.64 6.22
N ASP A 521 17.17 19.01 6.54
CA ASP A 521 18.33 18.33 5.97
C ASP A 521 18.34 16.87 6.46
N HIS A 522 18.33 15.92 5.53
CA HIS A 522 18.37 14.50 5.84
C HIS A 522 19.56 14.08 6.71
N LYS A 523 20.69 14.82 6.70
CA LYS A 523 21.88 14.52 7.50
C LYS A 523 21.72 14.86 8.99
N SER A 524 20.81 15.77 9.32
CA SER A 524 20.54 16.16 10.71
C SER A 524 19.39 15.38 11.34
N LEU A 525 18.72 14.52 10.56
CA LEU A 525 17.58 13.74 11.04
C LEU A 525 18.04 12.45 11.73
N ASP A 526 17.85 12.38 13.05
CA ASP A 526 18.01 11.14 13.81
C ASP A 526 16.80 10.22 13.58
N THR A 527 16.93 9.34 12.58
CA THR A 527 15.86 8.43 12.16
C THR A 527 15.50 7.37 13.22
N ASP A 528 16.44 6.98 14.08
CA ASP A 528 16.20 5.97 15.11
C ASP A 528 15.38 6.54 16.26
N ASN A 529 15.76 7.74 16.74
CA ASN A 529 14.98 8.45 17.74
C ASN A 529 13.58 8.77 17.20
N LEU A 530 13.50 9.27 15.97
CA LEU A 530 12.22 9.57 15.31
C LEU A 530 11.28 8.35 15.26
N LEU A 531 11.81 7.18 14.89
CA LEU A 531 11.04 5.93 14.85
C LEU A 531 10.60 5.48 16.25
N GLN A 532 11.45 5.61 17.27
CA GLN A 532 11.07 5.31 18.65
C GLN A 532 9.93 6.20 19.12
N MET A 533 9.97 7.49 18.78
CA MET A 533 8.92 8.44 19.10
C MET A 533 7.62 8.10 18.36
N PHE A 534 7.68 7.67 17.10
CA PHE A 534 6.48 7.17 16.40
C PHE A 534 5.89 5.94 17.09
N LYS A 535 6.71 4.93 17.41
CA LYS A 535 6.22 3.72 18.10
C LYS A 535 5.64 4.00 19.49
N LYS A 536 6.14 5.02 20.17
CA LYS A 536 5.65 5.43 21.50
C LYS A 536 4.29 6.14 21.42
N ASN A 537 4.06 6.95 20.39
CA ASN A 537 2.92 7.86 20.34
C ASN A 537 1.87 7.49 19.29
N LEU A 538 2.16 6.57 18.37
CA LEU A 538 1.27 6.16 17.28
C LEU A 538 1.05 4.64 17.28
N PRO A 539 -0.16 4.17 16.93
CA PRO A 539 -0.40 2.76 16.69
C PRO A 539 0.33 2.29 15.42
N SER A 540 0.66 1.00 15.33
CA SER A 540 1.54 0.45 14.30
C SER A 540 1.08 0.66 12.85
N TYR A 541 -0.22 0.82 12.62
CA TYR A 541 -0.81 1.07 11.30
C TYR A 541 -0.75 2.55 10.88
N ALA A 542 -0.62 3.47 11.85
CA ALA A 542 -0.55 4.92 11.61
C ALA A 542 0.88 5.45 11.48
N ILE A 543 1.89 4.62 11.80
CA ILE A 543 3.31 4.96 11.63
C ILE A 543 3.59 5.16 10.13
N PRO A 544 4.13 6.32 9.71
CA PRO A 544 4.50 6.54 8.31
C PRO A 544 5.51 5.49 7.84
N LEU A 545 5.23 4.86 6.69
CA LEU A 545 6.11 3.89 6.08
C LEU A 545 7.27 4.56 5.34
N PHE A 546 7.04 5.77 4.83
CA PHE A 546 8.06 6.56 4.15
C PHE A 546 8.26 7.91 4.84
N ILE A 547 9.49 8.39 4.87
CA ILE A 547 9.85 9.75 5.29
C ILE A 547 10.65 10.39 4.16
N ARG A 548 10.13 11.47 3.58
CA ARG A 548 10.77 12.23 2.50
C ARG A 548 11.35 13.53 3.06
N CYS A 549 12.66 13.69 3.00
CA CYS A 549 13.33 14.93 3.38
C CYS A 549 13.39 15.86 2.19
N THR A 550 12.75 17.03 2.31
CA THR A 550 12.69 18.05 1.25
C THR A 550 13.29 19.37 1.73
N THR A 551 13.70 20.22 0.79
CA THR A 551 14.31 21.54 1.10
C THR A 551 13.28 22.58 1.52
N SER A 552 12.03 22.46 1.04
CA SER A 552 10.92 23.31 1.43
C SER A 552 9.59 22.64 1.13
N LEU A 553 8.57 22.91 1.95
CA LEU A 553 7.21 22.47 1.68
C LEU A 553 6.42 23.60 0.99
N PRO A 554 6.02 23.46 -0.30
CA PRO A 554 5.24 24.45 -0.99
C PRO A 554 3.86 24.63 -0.33
N SER A 555 3.52 25.88 -0.01
CA SER A 555 2.24 26.29 0.55
C SER A 555 1.48 27.23 -0.39
N THR A 556 0.18 27.35 -0.20
CA THR A 556 -0.68 28.34 -0.87
C THR A 556 -0.54 29.72 -0.19
N LEU A 557 -1.09 30.79 -0.79
CA LEU A 557 -1.14 32.13 -0.16
C LEU A 557 -1.96 32.20 1.14
N THR A 558 -2.82 31.21 1.37
CA THR A 558 -3.53 31.01 2.65
C THR A 558 -2.74 30.14 3.62
N PHE A 559 -1.46 29.88 3.31
CA PHE A 559 -0.53 29.04 4.06
C PHE A 559 -0.91 27.54 4.14
N LYS A 560 -1.92 27.08 3.39
CA LYS A 560 -2.24 25.63 3.28
C LYS A 560 -1.18 24.88 2.47
N LEU A 561 -0.69 23.74 2.96
CA LEU A 561 0.32 22.90 2.32
C LEU A 561 -0.24 22.16 1.08
N GLN A 562 0.53 22.08 -0.01
CA GLN A 562 0.09 21.49 -1.29
C GLN A 562 0.21 19.94 -1.32
N LYS A 563 -0.65 19.23 -0.58
CA LYS A 563 -0.60 17.75 -0.46
C LYS A 563 -0.76 16.98 -1.79
N TYR A 564 -1.49 17.55 -2.76
CA TYR A 564 -1.85 16.85 -4.01
C TYR A 564 -0.63 16.47 -4.86
N GLN A 565 0.33 17.39 -5.00
CA GLN A 565 1.53 17.14 -5.80
C GLN A 565 2.36 15.99 -5.20
N TYR A 566 2.59 16.02 -3.90
CA TYR A 566 3.32 14.96 -3.18
C TYR A 566 2.61 13.60 -3.25
N LYS A 567 1.28 13.57 -3.15
CA LYS A 567 0.48 12.34 -3.36
C LYS A 567 0.66 11.76 -4.76
N LYS A 568 0.77 12.63 -5.78
CA LYS A 568 0.95 12.21 -7.18
C LYS A 568 2.36 11.70 -7.45
N GLU A 569 3.38 12.40 -6.94
CA GLU A 569 4.79 11.99 -7.08
C GLU A 569 5.07 10.66 -6.36
N GLY A 570 4.39 10.40 -5.24
CA GLY A 570 4.54 9.17 -4.49
C GLY A 570 5.95 9.01 -3.93
N PHE A 571 6.52 7.80 -4.07
CA PHE A 571 7.86 7.44 -3.60
C PHE A 571 8.83 7.05 -4.72
N ASN A 572 8.51 7.33 -5.99
CA ASN A 572 9.33 6.94 -7.14
C ASN A 572 10.71 7.62 -7.10
N VAL A 573 11.74 6.87 -6.68
CA VAL A 573 13.11 7.36 -6.52
C VAL A 573 13.83 7.69 -7.84
N LYS A 574 13.28 7.30 -8.99
CA LYS A 574 13.82 7.69 -10.30
C LYS A 574 13.41 9.11 -10.71
N GLU A 575 12.25 9.55 -10.24
CA GLU A 575 11.68 10.87 -10.56
C GLU A 575 11.93 11.89 -9.44
N ILE A 576 12.07 11.43 -8.20
CA ILE A 576 12.23 12.27 -7.01
C ILE A 576 13.71 12.39 -6.64
N LYS A 577 14.21 13.62 -6.54
CA LYS A 577 15.60 13.92 -6.08
C LYS A 577 15.74 13.99 -4.56
N ASP A 578 14.63 14.08 -3.84
CA ASP A 578 14.60 14.14 -2.38
C ASP A 578 15.04 12.81 -1.77
N VAL A 579 15.66 12.86 -0.58
CA VAL A 579 16.05 11.66 0.15
C VAL A 579 14.81 11.05 0.80
N ILE A 580 14.54 9.78 0.50
CA ILE A 580 13.41 9.03 1.05
C ILE A 580 13.95 7.92 1.96
N TYR A 581 13.57 7.95 3.23
CA TYR A 581 13.73 6.86 4.17
C TYR A 581 12.50 5.94 4.12
N PHE A 582 12.73 4.63 4.20
CA PHE A 582 11.68 3.62 4.25
C PHE A 582 11.75 2.84 5.56
N TYR A 583 10.62 2.73 6.26
CA TYR A 583 10.53 1.97 7.49
C TYR A 583 10.29 0.48 7.20
N ASN A 584 11.37 -0.30 7.17
CA ASN A 584 11.26 -1.76 7.10
C ASN A 584 10.98 -2.35 8.49
N GLN A 585 9.71 -2.72 8.73
CA GLN A 585 9.24 -3.30 10.00
C GLN A 585 9.97 -4.60 10.40
N ASN A 586 10.51 -5.32 9.41
CA ASN A 586 11.13 -6.64 9.61
C ASN A 586 12.64 -6.60 9.60
N LEU A 587 13.27 -5.49 9.21
CA LEU A 587 14.72 -5.41 9.08
C LEU A 587 15.44 -5.68 10.40
N GLY A 588 14.98 -5.10 11.52
CA GLY A 588 15.53 -5.39 12.85
C GLY A 588 15.38 -6.87 13.24
N LYS A 589 14.28 -7.53 12.83
CA LYS A 589 14.07 -8.96 13.06
C LYS A 589 14.95 -9.83 12.17
N ILE A 590 15.11 -9.46 10.91
CA ILE A 590 15.98 -10.15 9.95
C ILE A 590 17.43 -10.05 10.40
N VAL A 591 17.91 -8.85 10.73
CA VAL A 591 19.27 -8.61 11.20
C VAL A 591 19.50 -9.33 12.53
N SER A 592 18.61 -9.19 13.51
CA SER A 592 18.77 -9.88 14.80
C SER A 592 18.66 -11.40 14.69
N GLY A 593 17.76 -11.92 13.86
CA GLY A 593 17.63 -13.35 13.55
C GLY A 593 18.88 -13.89 12.87
N PHE A 594 19.43 -13.16 11.91
CA PHE A 594 20.67 -13.53 11.22
C PHE A 594 21.90 -13.49 12.14
N ILE A 595 22.00 -12.48 13.02
CA ILE A 595 23.06 -12.41 14.04
C ILE A 595 22.96 -13.61 14.99
N LYS A 596 21.75 -13.91 15.51
CA LYS A 596 21.52 -15.08 16.36
C LYS A 596 21.90 -16.38 15.64
N LEU A 597 21.55 -16.50 14.36
CA LEU A 597 21.89 -17.65 13.53
C LEU A 597 23.40 -17.80 13.39
N LYS A 598 24.12 -16.74 13.01
CA LYS A 598 25.58 -16.75 12.86
C LYS A 598 26.31 -17.08 14.17
N ILE A 599 25.90 -16.48 15.29
CA ILE A 599 26.46 -16.80 16.62
C ILE A 599 26.22 -18.27 16.95
N LYS A 600 25.01 -18.78 16.70
CA LYS A 600 24.65 -20.16 17.03
C LYS A 600 25.44 -21.17 16.19
N LEU A 601 25.59 -20.91 14.90
CA LEU A 601 26.38 -21.76 13.99
C LEU A 601 27.86 -21.72 14.32
N TRP A 602 28.42 -20.54 14.62
CA TRP A 602 29.79 -20.41 15.08
C TRP A 602 30.04 -21.21 16.37
N TRP A 603 29.11 -21.13 17.32
CA TRP A 603 29.20 -21.89 18.56
C TRP A 603 29.12 -23.41 18.30
N TRP A 604 28.21 -23.86 17.44
CA TRP A 604 28.11 -25.27 17.07
C TRP A 604 29.32 -25.79 16.31
N GLU A 605 29.91 -24.98 15.41
CA GLU A 605 31.15 -25.33 14.73
C GLU A 605 32.31 -25.42 15.74
N LYS A 606 32.47 -24.41 16.61
CA LYS A 606 33.54 -24.39 17.63
C LYS A 606 33.45 -25.54 18.63
N THR A 607 32.24 -26.02 18.91
CA THR A 607 31.99 -27.12 19.87
C THR A 607 31.79 -28.48 19.20
N GLU A 608 31.92 -28.56 17.87
CA GLU A 608 31.63 -29.76 17.08
C GLU A 608 30.26 -30.39 17.46
N THR A 609 29.24 -29.53 17.63
CA THR A 609 27.88 -29.95 17.96
C THR A 609 27.17 -30.45 16.72
N THR A 610 27.14 -31.78 16.54
CA THR A 610 26.40 -32.45 15.47
C THR A 610 24.90 -32.53 15.74
N VAL A 611 24.12 -32.98 14.75
CA VAL A 611 22.66 -33.18 14.90
C VAL A 611 22.32 -34.12 16.05
N PRO A 612 22.95 -35.31 16.21
CA PRO A 612 22.74 -36.17 17.38
C PRO A 612 23.05 -35.50 18.72
N LYS A 613 24.18 -34.79 18.83
CA LYS A 613 24.55 -34.09 20.07
C LYS A 613 23.54 -33.00 20.41
N ARG A 614 23.07 -32.27 19.40
CA ARG A 614 22.02 -31.26 19.59
C ARG A 614 20.70 -31.92 20.01
N PHE A 615 20.31 -33.01 19.38
CA PHE A 615 19.10 -33.75 19.73
C PHE A 615 19.15 -34.26 21.17
N ALA A 616 20.27 -34.87 21.60
CA ALA A 616 20.45 -35.29 23.00
C ALA A 616 20.26 -34.13 23.99
N SER A 617 20.68 -32.90 23.64
CA SER A 617 20.42 -31.71 24.46
C SER A 617 18.93 -31.31 24.53
N ILE A 618 18.15 -31.60 23.49
CA ILE A 618 16.69 -31.42 23.48
C ILE A 618 16.02 -32.49 24.34
N VAL A 619 16.42 -33.75 24.20
CA VAL A 619 15.92 -34.88 25.00
C VAL A 619 16.09 -34.61 26.49
N LYS A 620 17.29 -34.16 26.91
CA LYS A 620 17.56 -33.79 28.31
C LYS A 620 16.64 -32.68 28.85
N ARG A 621 16.16 -31.77 27.99
CA ARG A 621 15.28 -30.65 28.41
C ARG A 621 13.80 -31.02 28.37
N HIS A 622 13.41 -31.89 27.46
CA HIS A 622 12.00 -32.19 27.17
C HIS A 622 11.74 -33.69 26.98
N PRO A 623 12.13 -34.57 27.91
CA PRO A 623 12.12 -36.02 27.68
C PRO A 623 10.72 -36.58 27.39
N ASN A 624 9.71 -36.08 28.12
CA ASN A 624 8.33 -36.54 28.05
C ASN A 624 7.48 -35.80 27.01
N LYS A 625 8.04 -34.78 26.33
CA LYS A 625 7.29 -34.03 25.32
C LYS A 625 7.20 -34.87 24.05
N THR A 626 6.03 -34.86 23.40
CA THR A 626 5.85 -35.52 22.10
C THR A 626 6.78 -34.91 21.05
N ALA A 627 7.57 -35.74 20.37
CA ALA A 627 8.40 -35.37 19.23
C ALA A 627 7.66 -35.58 17.91
N PHE A 628 7.06 -36.77 17.74
CA PHE A 628 6.36 -37.17 16.52
C PHE A 628 4.97 -37.75 16.82
N ARG A 629 3.97 -37.36 16.03
CA ARG A 629 2.64 -37.98 15.96
C ARG A 629 2.50 -38.62 14.59
N PHE A 630 2.04 -39.86 14.54
CA PHE A 630 1.87 -40.61 13.31
C PHE A 630 0.69 -41.58 13.46
N GLU A 631 -0.32 -41.41 12.62
CA GLU A 631 -1.58 -42.17 12.69
C GLU A 631 -2.23 -42.09 14.07
N ASP A 632 -2.30 -43.21 14.81
CA ASP A 632 -2.88 -43.29 16.14
C ASP A 632 -1.81 -43.44 17.24
N SER A 633 -0.55 -43.22 16.89
CA SER A 633 0.61 -43.37 17.76
C SER A 633 1.42 -42.08 17.90
N SER A 634 2.20 -41.99 18.96
CA SER A 634 3.10 -40.86 19.20
C SER A 634 4.37 -41.31 19.90
N LEU A 635 5.50 -40.70 19.54
CA LEU A 635 6.78 -40.88 20.22
C LEU A 635 7.17 -39.60 20.97
N THR A 636 7.62 -39.76 22.21
CA THR A 636 8.27 -38.70 22.98
C THR A 636 9.73 -38.50 22.55
N PHE A 637 10.36 -37.41 22.94
CA PHE A 637 11.78 -37.19 22.68
C PHE A 637 12.66 -38.32 23.27
N SER A 638 12.35 -38.82 24.47
CA SER A 638 13.06 -39.97 25.05
C SER A 638 12.92 -41.23 24.20
N GLN A 639 11.70 -41.55 23.76
CA GLN A 639 11.44 -42.73 22.93
C GLN A 639 12.13 -42.66 21.57
N VAL A 640 12.18 -41.47 20.97
CA VAL A 640 12.96 -41.24 19.74
C VAL A 640 14.46 -41.48 19.98
N ASP A 641 15.00 -41.01 21.10
CA ASP A 641 16.41 -41.22 21.44
C ASP A 641 16.74 -42.69 21.70
N GLU A 642 15.88 -43.38 22.46
CA GLU A 642 15.97 -44.81 22.75
C GLU A 642 15.96 -45.64 21.46
N TYR A 643 14.99 -45.39 20.57
CA TYR A 643 14.91 -46.09 19.28
C TYR A 643 16.14 -45.80 18.41
N SER A 644 16.57 -44.53 18.33
CA SER A 644 17.75 -44.20 17.55
C SER A 644 19.04 -44.77 18.17
N ASN A 645 19.10 -44.97 19.49
CA ASN A 645 20.20 -45.68 20.15
C ASN A 645 20.21 -47.16 19.78
N GLN A 646 19.06 -47.83 19.76
CA GLN A 646 18.95 -49.23 19.32
C GLN A 646 19.51 -49.41 17.90
N ILE A 647 19.14 -48.52 16.98
CA ILE A 647 19.67 -48.49 15.62
C ILE A 647 21.20 -48.33 15.63
N ALA A 648 21.71 -47.34 16.37
CA ALA A 648 23.14 -47.06 16.46
C ALA A 648 23.94 -48.27 16.98
N HIS A 649 23.49 -48.91 18.06
CA HIS A 649 24.14 -50.08 18.64
C HIS A 649 24.15 -51.26 17.67
N TYR A 650 23.00 -51.55 17.05
CA TYR A 650 22.88 -52.66 16.13
C TYR A 650 23.79 -52.49 14.90
N PHE A 651 23.72 -51.34 14.23
CA PHE A 651 24.53 -51.14 13.02
C PHE A 651 26.03 -51.03 13.32
N LYS A 652 26.41 -50.56 14.51
CA LYS A 652 27.80 -50.63 14.99
C LYS A 652 28.24 -52.08 15.19
N SER A 653 27.40 -52.94 15.79
CA SER A 653 27.71 -54.37 15.95
C SER A 653 27.75 -55.12 14.62
N GLN A 654 27.09 -54.61 13.58
CA GLN A 654 27.18 -55.11 12.21
C GLN A 654 28.43 -54.66 11.45
N GLY A 655 29.32 -53.92 12.11
CA GLY A 655 30.61 -53.47 11.57
C GLY A 655 30.55 -52.18 10.74
N LEU A 656 29.44 -51.44 10.76
CA LEU A 656 29.39 -50.13 10.12
C LEU A 656 30.13 -49.09 10.96
N SER A 657 30.86 -48.22 10.28
CA SER A 657 31.67 -47.18 10.92
C SER A 657 31.54 -45.83 10.23
N LYS A 658 32.18 -44.81 10.80
CA LYS A 658 32.12 -43.44 10.30
C LYS A 658 32.50 -43.36 8.81
N GLY A 659 31.67 -42.71 8.01
CA GLY A 659 31.87 -42.53 6.57
C GLY A 659 31.23 -43.60 5.70
N ASP A 660 30.78 -44.72 6.29
CA ASP A 660 29.96 -45.70 5.58
C ASP A 660 28.59 -45.11 5.23
N THR A 661 27.96 -45.63 4.18
CA THR A 661 26.64 -45.16 3.73
C THR A 661 25.61 -46.28 3.75
N VAL A 662 24.38 -45.97 4.15
CA VAL A 662 23.23 -46.89 4.15
C VAL A 662 22.08 -46.27 3.38
N ALA A 663 21.56 -47.00 2.40
CA ALA A 663 20.38 -46.61 1.63
C ALA A 663 19.11 -46.80 2.46
N LEU A 664 18.22 -45.81 2.42
CA LEU A 664 16.91 -45.81 3.07
C LEU A 664 15.81 -45.66 2.02
N LEU A 665 15.06 -46.73 1.79
CA LEU A 665 13.89 -46.79 0.91
C LEU A 665 12.65 -47.03 1.76
N LEU A 666 12.18 -46.00 2.45
CA LEU A 666 11.09 -46.07 3.43
C LEU A 666 10.03 -45.01 3.13
N GLU A 667 8.76 -45.37 3.32
CA GLU A 667 7.67 -44.39 3.36
C GLU A 667 7.77 -43.51 4.61
N ASN A 668 6.98 -42.43 4.65
CA ASN A 668 6.93 -41.57 5.82
C ASN A 668 6.40 -42.34 7.04
N SER A 669 7.18 -42.36 8.12
CA SER A 669 6.77 -42.84 9.44
C SER A 669 7.48 -42.05 10.54
N HIS A 670 7.11 -42.26 11.81
CA HIS A 670 7.85 -41.67 12.92
C HIS A 670 9.21 -42.36 13.18
N GLU A 671 9.43 -43.58 12.66
CA GLU A 671 10.71 -44.32 12.77
C GLU A 671 11.71 -43.86 11.72
N TYR A 672 11.26 -43.41 10.54
CA TYR A 672 12.12 -42.88 9.48
C TYR A 672 13.19 -41.89 10.02
N PRO A 673 12.82 -40.82 10.77
CA PRO A 673 13.81 -39.92 11.34
C PRO A 673 14.68 -40.57 12.42
N CYS A 674 14.16 -41.54 13.16
CA CYS A 674 14.90 -42.25 14.19
C CYS A 674 16.01 -43.12 13.60
N ILE A 675 15.77 -43.75 12.44
CA ILE A 675 16.73 -44.64 11.79
C ILE A 675 17.95 -43.85 11.29
N TRP A 676 17.75 -42.80 10.48
CA TRP A 676 18.91 -42.03 10.00
C TRP A 676 19.62 -41.29 11.15
N LEU A 677 18.88 -40.86 12.17
CA LEU A 677 19.48 -40.26 13.37
C LEU A 677 20.38 -41.28 14.09
N GLY A 678 19.94 -42.52 14.24
CA GLY A 678 20.73 -43.61 14.84
C GLY A 678 21.99 -43.94 14.05
N LEU A 679 21.89 -44.04 12.72
CA LEU A 679 23.05 -44.19 11.85
C LEU A 679 24.05 -43.03 12.03
N SER A 680 23.54 -41.80 12.11
CA SER A 680 24.40 -40.63 12.30
C SER A 680 25.08 -40.56 13.67
N LYS A 681 24.55 -41.23 14.72
CA LYS A 681 25.22 -41.33 16.03
C LYS A 681 26.57 -42.05 15.95
N ILE A 682 26.75 -42.93 14.95
CA ILE A 682 28.01 -43.65 14.70
C ILE A 682 28.75 -43.13 13.46
N GLY A 683 28.36 -41.96 12.95
CA GLY A 683 28.98 -41.32 11.78
C GLY A 683 28.65 -41.96 10.43
N VAL A 684 27.65 -42.83 10.36
CA VAL A 684 27.16 -43.44 9.12
C VAL A 684 26.22 -42.46 8.41
N VAL A 685 26.42 -42.31 7.10
CA VAL A 685 25.65 -41.43 6.23
C VAL A 685 24.40 -42.15 5.72
N ALA A 686 23.25 -41.49 5.82
CA ALA A 686 21.99 -42.04 5.31
C ALA A 686 21.71 -41.53 3.89
N ALA A 687 21.60 -42.42 2.91
CA ALA A 687 21.17 -42.10 1.56
C ALA A 687 19.65 -42.22 1.43
N LEU A 688 18.96 -41.08 1.32
CA LEU A 688 17.50 -41.01 1.38
C LEU A 688 16.89 -41.23 -0.01
N ILE A 689 16.44 -42.46 -0.30
CA ILE A 689 16.01 -42.86 -1.64
C ILE A 689 14.51 -42.56 -1.83
N ASN A 690 14.18 -42.07 -3.03
CA ASN A 690 12.80 -41.85 -3.45
C ASN A 690 12.06 -43.19 -3.62
N THR A 691 10.94 -43.32 -2.92
CA THR A 691 10.09 -44.53 -2.84
C THR A 691 9.42 -44.93 -4.15
N ASN A 692 9.42 -44.06 -5.16
CA ASN A 692 8.83 -44.32 -6.48
C ASN A 692 9.84 -44.85 -7.51
N LEU A 693 11.13 -44.98 -7.14
CA LEU A 693 12.15 -45.50 -8.06
C LEU A 693 12.04 -47.03 -8.15
N MET A 694 12.21 -47.55 -9.37
CA MET A 694 12.23 -48.98 -9.69
C MET A 694 13.46 -49.27 -10.56
N ASN A 695 13.87 -50.53 -10.65
CA ASN A 695 14.85 -51.01 -11.63
C ASN A 695 16.15 -50.17 -11.67
N GLU A 696 16.63 -49.79 -12.86
CA GLU A 696 17.92 -49.12 -13.06
C GLU A 696 18.06 -47.78 -12.32
N PRO A 697 17.07 -46.85 -12.31
CA PRO A 697 17.13 -45.65 -11.48
C PRO A 697 17.30 -45.93 -9.97
N LEU A 698 16.70 -47.00 -9.45
CA LEU A 698 16.84 -47.40 -8.06
C LEU A 698 18.25 -47.95 -7.78
N ILE A 699 18.75 -48.85 -8.64
CA ILE A 699 20.11 -49.41 -8.57
C ILE A 699 21.15 -48.27 -8.64
N HIS A 700 20.99 -47.35 -9.59
CA HIS A 700 21.86 -46.19 -9.74
C HIS A 700 21.91 -45.35 -8.46
N SER A 701 20.75 -45.09 -7.84
CA SER A 701 20.68 -44.30 -6.62
C SER A 701 21.41 -44.97 -5.45
N ILE A 702 21.29 -46.30 -5.31
CA ILE A 702 22.03 -47.07 -4.30
C ILE A 702 23.54 -47.01 -4.55
N ASN A 703 23.95 -47.19 -5.80
CA ASN A 703 25.37 -47.30 -6.18
C ASN A 703 26.12 -45.97 -6.15
N VAL A 704 25.51 -44.86 -6.60
CA VAL A 704 26.18 -43.54 -6.66
C VAL A 704 26.62 -43.04 -5.27
N SER A 705 25.98 -43.54 -4.22
CA SER A 705 26.30 -43.23 -2.83
C SER A 705 27.19 -44.27 -2.13
N ASN A 706 27.69 -45.27 -2.86
CA ASN A 706 28.56 -46.34 -2.35
C ASN A 706 28.00 -47.00 -1.06
N CYS A 707 26.70 -47.33 -1.07
CA CYS A 707 26.04 -47.88 0.11
C CYS A 707 26.62 -49.25 0.48
N LYS A 708 26.75 -49.56 1.77
CA LYS A 708 27.12 -50.90 2.30
C LYS A 708 25.92 -51.74 2.72
N ALA A 709 24.77 -51.09 2.91
CA ALA A 709 23.53 -51.74 3.27
C ALA A 709 22.32 -50.98 2.71
N VAL A 710 21.19 -51.68 2.62
CA VAL A 710 19.89 -51.12 2.23
C VAL A 710 18.87 -51.45 3.32
N ILE A 711 18.17 -50.44 3.82
CA ILE A 711 16.99 -50.56 4.66
C ILE A 711 15.78 -50.18 3.79
N PHE A 712 14.87 -51.13 3.59
CA PHE A 712 13.66 -50.89 2.79
C PHE A 712 12.39 -51.30 3.52
N GLY A 713 11.31 -50.58 3.25
CA GLY A 713 10.00 -50.86 3.84
C GLY A 713 9.34 -52.07 3.17
N SER A 714 8.55 -52.82 3.92
CA SER A 714 7.80 -53.98 3.43
C SER A 714 6.96 -53.69 2.17
N HIS A 715 6.39 -52.47 2.06
CA HIS A 715 5.66 -52.00 0.87
C HIS A 715 6.51 -51.92 -0.41
N HIS A 716 7.85 -51.88 -0.29
CA HIS A 716 8.78 -51.85 -1.42
C HIS A 716 9.40 -53.22 -1.73
N SER A 717 8.90 -54.30 -1.15
CA SER A 717 9.42 -55.66 -1.39
C SER A 717 9.36 -56.06 -2.87
N ASN A 718 8.34 -55.63 -3.62
CA ASN A 718 8.24 -55.93 -5.06
C ASN A 718 9.32 -55.21 -5.87
N ALA A 719 9.55 -53.92 -5.58
CA ALA A 719 10.64 -53.15 -6.20
C ALA A 719 12.02 -53.77 -5.90
N MET A 720 12.20 -54.26 -4.68
CA MET A 720 13.44 -54.91 -4.25
C MET A 720 13.63 -56.29 -4.87
N LYS A 721 12.56 -57.11 -4.99
CA LYS A 721 12.58 -58.44 -5.65
C LYS A 721 13.23 -58.38 -7.03
N GLU A 722 12.90 -57.37 -7.83
CA GLU A 722 13.39 -57.20 -9.21
C GLU A 722 14.89 -56.93 -9.29
N ILE A 723 15.49 -56.35 -8.24
CA ILE A 723 16.88 -55.88 -8.26
C ILE A 723 17.80 -56.60 -7.26
N ILE A 724 17.26 -57.43 -6.36
CA ILE A 724 18.00 -58.03 -5.24
C ILE A 724 19.23 -58.82 -5.70
N SER A 725 19.12 -59.52 -6.84
CA SER A 725 20.22 -60.29 -7.44
C SER A 725 21.40 -59.41 -7.88
N LYS A 726 21.13 -58.15 -8.25
CA LYS A 726 22.14 -57.14 -8.62
C LYS A 726 22.76 -56.43 -7.40
N LEU A 727 22.24 -56.69 -6.20
CA LEU A 727 22.68 -56.08 -4.93
C LEU A 727 23.35 -57.09 -3.98
N SER A 728 23.83 -58.22 -4.50
CA SER A 728 24.32 -59.37 -3.73
C SER A 728 25.50 -59.08 -2.77
N SER A 729 26.23 -57.98 -2.97
CA SER A 729 27.31 -57.54 -2.09
C SER A 729 26.85 -56.69 -0.89
N LEU A 730 25.57 -56.33 -0.81
CA LEU A 730 25.01 -55.43 0.20
C LEU A 730 24.25 -56.21 1.29
N LYS A 731 24.33 -55.75 2.54
CA LYS A 731 23.45 -56.24 3.61
C LYS A 731 22.05 -55.65 3.43
N LEU A 732 21.01 -56.49 3.41
CA LEU A 732 19.63 -56.07 3.16
C LEU A 732 18.77 -56.23 4.42
N TYR A 733 18.06 -55.17 4.78
CA TYR A 733 17.20 -55.10 5.95
C TYR A 733 15.79 -54.69 5.53
N GLN A 734 14.80 -55.49 5.90
CA GLN A 734 13.39 -55.20 5.64
C GLN A 734 12.74 -54.66 6.91
N PHE A 735 12.05 -53.53 6.79
CA PHE A 735 11.32 -52.87 7.87
C PHE A 735 9.80 -53.02 7.68
N HIS A 736 9.11 -53.47 8.73
CA HIS A 736 7.64 -53.56 8.76
C HIS A 736 7.07 -52.43 9.61
N ASP A 737 5.81 -52.06 9.42
CA ASP A 737 5.12 -51.09 10.30
C ASP A 737 4.61 -51.75 11.59
N LYS A 738 4.43 -53.08 11.59
CA LYS A 738 4.04 -53.92 12.72
C LYS A 738 4.96 -55.14 12.78
N VAL A 739 5.04 -55.82 13.92
CA VAL A 739 5.83 -57.06 14.05
C VAL A 739 5.28 -58.10 13.06
N SER A 740 6.13 -58.60 12.17
CA SER A 740 5.74 -59.52 11.10
C SER A 740 5.77 -60.99 11.55
N ASN A 741 4.92 -61.80 10.93
CA ASN A 741 5.10 -63.25 10.92
C ASN A 741 6.26 -63.59 9.97
N GLU A 742 7.04 -64.63 10.26
CA GLU A 742 8.28 -64.98 9.52
C GLU A 742 8.10 -65.17 8.00
N GLN A 743 6.87 -65.39 7.52
CA GLN A 743 6.54 -65.63 6.12
C GLN A 743 6.60 -64.38 5.21
N ASP A 744 6.69 -63.17 5.76
CA ASP A 744 6.65 -61.91 4.97
C ASP A 744 8.02 -61.30 4.63
N ILE A 745 9.12 -61.96 5.01
CA ILE A 745 10.49 -61.48 4.73
C ILE A 745 10.95 -61.90 3.34
N LEU A 746 11.50 -60.96 2.59
CA LEU A 746 12.01 -61.19 1.24
C LEU A 746 13.36 -61.91 1.26
N GLY A 747 13.38 -63.20 0.90
CA GLY A 747 14.62 -63.95 0.69
C GLY A 747 15.51 -64.00 1.94
N SER A 748 16.81 -63.66 1.79
CA SER A 748 17.77 -63.63 2.89
C SER A 748 17.86 -62.27 3.63
N CYS A 749 16.85 -61.40 3.47
CA CYS A 749 16.82 -60.12 4.18
C CYS A 749 16.69 -60.32 5.70
N THR A 750 17.29 -59.41 6.47
CA THR A 750 17.12 -59.36 7.93
C THR A 750 15.88 -58.53 8.29
N ASP A 751 15.01 -59.05 9.15
CA ASP A 751 13.92 -58.25 9.73
C ASP A 751 14.49 -57.24 10.72
N LEU A 752 14.45 -55.95 10.36
CA LEU A 752 15.03 -54.90 11.17
C LEU A 752 14.35 -54.77 12.54
N ARG A 753 13.03 -54.97 12.66
CA ARG A 753 12.35 -54.79 13.96
C ARG A 753 12.72 -55.88 14.97
N LYS A 754 12.96 -57.11 14.51
CA LYS A 754 13.28 -58.25 15.38
C LYS A 754 14.70 -58.17 15.95
N VAL A 755 15.64 -57.60 15.19
CA VAL A 755 17.04 -57.51 15.60
C VAL A 755 17.36 -56.29 16.46
N LEU A 756 16.44 -55.32 16.54
CA LEU A 756 16.56 -54.18 17.44
C LEU A 756 16.12 -54.59 18.85
N VAL A 757 17.09 -54.83 19.72
CA VAL A 757 16.87 -55.17 21.12
C VAL A 757 16.89 -53.91 22.01
N PRO A 758 16.08 -53.85 23.08
CA PRO A 758 16.18 -52.78 24.07
C PRO A 758 17.60 -52.65 24.61
N VAL A 759 18.15 -51.44 24.60
CA VAL A 759 19.52 -51.19 25.07
C VAL A 759 19.49 -51.03 26.59
N THR A 760 19.99 -52.03 27.31
CA THR A 760 20.22 -51.94 28.75
C THR A 760 21.57 -51.23 29.01
N THR A 761 21.52 -49.91 29.19
CA THR A 761 22.54 -49.05 29.84
C THR A 761 23.96 -48.93 29.26
N ARG A 762 24.37 -49.64 28.20
CA ARG A 762 25.72 -49.44 27.64
C ARG A 762 25.76 -48.16 26.81
N GLU A 763 26.46 -47.13 27.26
CA GLU A 763 26.69 -45.93 26.44
C GLU A 763 27.41 -46.31 25.14
N LEU A 764 26.96 -45.78 23.99
CA LEU A 764 27.70 -45.88 22.73
C LEU A 764 29.08 -45.26 22.93
N GLU A 765 30.16 -46.00 22.64
CA GLU A 765 31.50 -45.39 22.65
C GLU A 765 31.53 -44.17 21.71
N ASP A 766 32.15 -43.09 22.18
CA ASP A 766 32.15 -41.79 21.50
C ASP A 766 32.86 -41.91 20.13
N VAL A 767 32.08 -41.77 19.05
CA VAL A 767 32.60 -41.69 17.69
C VAL A 767 32.81 -40.22 17.36
N HIS A 768 34.06 -39.82 17.07
CA HIS A 768 34.35 -38.44 16.69
C HIS A 768 33.76 -38.09 15.31
N VAL A 769 32.59 -37.46 15.30
CA VAL A 769 31.93 -36.92 14.10
C VAL A 769 32.02 -35.39 14.11
N SER A 770 32.49 -34.81 13.01
CA SER A 770 32.58 -33.36 12.83
C SER A 770 31.28 -32.80 12.27
N VAL A 771 30.97 -31.55 12.58
CA VAL A 771 29.87 -30.78 11.99
C VAL A 771 29.98 -30.62 10.46
N LYS A 772 31.18 -30.81 9.90
CA LYS A 772 31.46 -30.73 8.46
C LYS A 772 31.28 -32.07 7.73
N ASP A 773 31.14 -33.17 8.47
CA ASP A 773 30.93 -34.49 7.91
C ASP A 773 29.54 -34.62 7.28
N PRO A 774 29.38 -35.42 6.21
CA PRO A 774 28.08 -35.74 5.63
C PRO A 774 27.16 -36.39 6.68
N LEU A 775 25.92 -35.91 6.73
CA LEU A 775 24.86 -36.47 7.57
C LEU A 775 23.93 -37.35 6.72
N VAL A 776 23.43 -36.80 5.62
CA VAL A 776 22.54 -37.49 4.68
C VAL A 776 22.87 -37.14 3.23
N TYR A 777 22.54 -38.05 2.32
CA TYR A 777 22.42 -37.75 0.89
C TYR A 777 20.95 -37.57 0.51
N ILE A 778 20.65 -36.45 -0.14
CA ILE A 778 19.31 -36.14 -0.67
C ILE A 778 19.41 -36.08 -2.20
N TYR A 779 18.56 -36.83 -2.89
CA TYR A 779 18.64 -36.95 -4.34
C TYR A 779 17.87 -35.85 -5.05
N THR A 780 18.46 -35.28 -6.10
CA THR A 780 17.82 -34.33 -7.01
C THR A 780 17.58 -34.97 -8.38
N SER A 781 16.52 -34.54 -9.07
CA SER A 781 16.24 -34.95 -10.45
C SER A 781 17.32 -34.40 -11.38
N GLY A 782 18.21 -35.23 -11.87
CA GLY A 782 19.27 -34.81 -12.79
C GLY A 782 18.71 -34.42 -14.17
N THR A 783 19.34 -33.45 -14.83
CA THR A 783 19.04 -33.06 -16.23
C THR A 783 19.24 -34.20 -17.23
N THR A 784 20.01 -35.22 -16.87
CA THR A 784 20.27 -36.45 -17.64
C THR A 784 19.25 -37.56 -17.36
N GLY A 785 18.23 -37.32 -16.54
CA GLY A 785 17.19 -38.29 -16.16
C GLY A 785 17.53 -39.15 -14.94
N LEU A 786 18.81 -39.32 -14.58
CA LEU A 786 19.23 -40.11 -13.41
C LEU A 786 19.38 -39.23 -12.14
N PRO A 787 18.97 -39.74 -10.95
CA PRO A 787 19.07 -38.99 -9.69
C PRO A 787 20.50 -38.69 -9.25
N LYS A 788 20.75 -37.48 -8.71
CA LYS A 788 22.07 -37.06 -8.20
C LYS A 788 22.05 -36.88 -6.69
N ALA A 789 22.96 -37.54 -5.98
CA ALA A 789 23.06 -37.45 -4.52
C ALA A 789 23.73 -36.13 -4.07
N ALA A 790 22.94 -35.18 -3.55
CA ALA A 790 23.45 -33.94 -2.95
C ALA A 790 23.98 -34.22 -1.53
N VAL A 791 25.14 -33.67 -1.20
CA VAL A 791 25.82 -33.90 0.09
C VAL A 791 25.31 -32.91 1.13
N ILE A 792 24.57 -33.38 2.12
CA ILE A 792 24.10 -32.56 3.25
C ILE A 792 24.93 -32.89 4.48
N SER A 793 25.78 -31.95 4.91
CA SER A 793 26.53 -32.07 6.17
C SER A 793 25.65 -31.75 7.38
N HIS A 794 26.12 -32.13 8.58
CA HIS A 794 25.46 -31.76 9.83
C HIS A 794 25.23 -30.24 9.93
N ILE A 795 26.25 -29.42 9.67
CA ILE A 795 26.12 -27.96 9.77
C ILE A 795 25.16 -27.37 8.73
N ARG A 796 25.06 -27.97 7.54
CA ARG A 796 24.09 -27.53 6.51
C ARG A 796 22.66 -27.86 6.93
N PHE A 797 22.42 -29.06 7.45
CA PHE A 797 21.13 -29.47 8.00
C PHE A 797 20.69 -28.52 9.13
N MET A 798 21.62 -28.22 10.05
CA MET A 798 21.38 -27.32 11.18
C MET A 798 21.14 -25.89 10.73
N PHE A 799 21.92 -25.39 9.75
CA PHE A 799 21.73 -24.06 9.16
C PHE A 799 20.33 -23.91 8.58
N MET A 800 19.89 -24.82 7.69
CA MET A 800 18.61 -24.67 6.99
C MET A 800 17.42 -24.67 7.95
N SER A 801 17.44 -25.59 8.91
CA SER A 801 16.37 -25.70 9.90
C SER A 801 16.33 -24.52 10.86
N THR A 802 17.51 -24.09 11.36
CA THR A 802 17.63 -23.00 12.35
C THR A 802 17.40 -21.63 11.73
N ALA A 803 17.84 -21.43 10.48
CA ALA A 803 17.60 -20.19 9.73
C ALA A 803 16.11 -19.93 9.62
N PHE A 804 15.34 -20.94 9.21
CA PHE A 804 13.89 -20.85 9.17
C PHE A 804 13.28 -20.57 10.55
N ASN A 805 13.71 -21.28 11.59
CA ASN A 805 13.21 -21.10 12.95
C ASN A 805 13.41 -19.66 13.47
N TYR A 806 14.59 -19.07 13.27
CA TYR A 806 14.92 -17.73 13.77
C TYR A 806 14.35 -16.60 12.93
N MET A 807 14.10 -16.84 11.65
CA MET A 807 13.54 -15.82 10.75
C MET A 807 12.00 -15.83 10.77
N SER A 808 11.36 -16.98 11.01
CA SER A 808 9.90 -17.11 11.20
C SER A 808 9.48 -16.85 12.65
N LYS A 809 8.17 -16.69 12.91
CA LYS A 809 7.61 -16.60 14.27
C LYS A 809 7.24 -17.96 14.84
N MET A 810 8.09 -18.96 14.63
CA MET A 810 7.84 -20.29 15.14
C MET A 810 8.02 -20.35 16.66
N ARG A 811 7.16 -21.08 17.34
CA ARG A 811 7.05 -21.14 18.80
C ARG A 811 7.32 -22.55 19.29
N SER A 812 7.77 -22.66 20.53
CA SER A 812 8.06 -23.95 21.16
C SER A 812 6.83 -24.83 21.36
N GLU A 813 5.66 -24.23 21.47
CA GLU A 813 4.35 -24.86 21.67
C GLU A 813 3.64 -25.21 20.35
N ASP A 814 4.21 -24.82 19.21
CA ASP A 814 3.60 -25.16 17.93
C ASP A 814 3.60 -26.67 17.68
N ILE A 815 2.63 -27.13 16.88
CA ILE A 815 2.57 -28.49 16.37
C ILE A 815 2.56 -28.40 14.85
N ILE A 816 3.62 -28.90 14.22
CA ILE A 816 3.83 -28.81 12.78
C ILE A 816 3.16 -30.00 12.08
N TYR A 817 2.28 -29.74 11.12
CA TYR A 817 1.80 -30.75 10.19
C TYR A 817 2.77 -30.89 9.02
N ASN A 818 3.30 -32.10 8.79
CA ASN A 818 4.22 -32.41 7.71
C ASN A 818 3.67 -33.55 6.82
N PRO A 819 3.06 -33.21 5.68
CA PRO A 819 2.58 -34.19 4.71
C PRO A 819 3.58 -34.49 3.60
N LEU A 820 4.79 -33.93 3.66
CA LEU A 820 5.78 -34.02 2.60
C LEU A 820 6.67 -35.26 2.76
N PRO A 821 7.24 -35.79 1.67
CA PRO A 821 8.14 -36.93 1.76
C PRO A 821 9.39 -36.62 2.60
N LEU A 822 9.72 -37.51 3.55
CA LEU A 822 10.84 -37.34 4.47
C LEU A 822 12.21 -37.61 3.82
N TYR A 823 12.25 -38.22 2.63
CA TYR A 823 13.48 -38.33 1.83
C TYR A 823 13.84 -37.04 1.09
N HIS A 824 12.98 -36.01 1.11
CA HIS A 824 13.24 -34.70 0.50
C HIS A 824 13.65 -33.63 1.53
N SER A 825 14.36 -32.61 1.06
CA SER A 825 14.87 -31.50 1.88
C SER A 825 13.76 -30.72 2.59
N ALA A 826 12.61 -30.49 1.95
CA ALA A 826 11.49 -29.80 2.58
C ALA A 826 10.97 -30.58 3.81
N GLY A 827 10.49 -31.81 3.62
CA GLY A 827 9.91 -32.60 4.72
C GLY A 827 10.95 -33.13 5.71
N GLY A 828 12.06 -33.69 5.21
CA GLY A 828 13.06 -34.41 6.01
C GLY A 828 14.16 -33.55 6.62
N MET A 829 14.55 -32.45 5.97
CA MET A 829 15.57 -31.54 6.54
C MET A 829 14.89 -30.38 7.28
N ILE A 830 14.13 -29.54 6.57
CA ILE A 830 13.55 -28.33 7.16
C ILE A 830 12.45 -28.69 8.16
N GLY A 831 11.55 -29.61 7.79
CA GLY A 831 10.46 -30.09 8.64
C GLY A 831 10.99 -30.81 9.89
N VAL A 832 11.48 -32.04 9.73
CA VAL A 832 11.98 -32.87 10.87
C VAL A 832 13.04 -32.14 11.69
N GLY A 833 13.87 -31.29 11.06
CA GLY A 833 14.85 -30.45 11.77
C GLY A 833 14.24 -29.53 12.83
N GLN A 834 12.99 -29.08 12.69
CA GLN A 834 12.31 -28.31 13.74
C GLN A 834 12.08 -29.12 15.00
N SER A 835 11.72 -30.40 14.85
CA SER A 835 11.56 -31.30 16.00
C SER A 835 12.92 -31.61 16.62
N LEU A 836 13.89 -32.07 15.83
CA LEU A 836 15.17 -32.54 16.36
C LEU A 836 16.06 -31.44 16.96
N LEU A 837 16.05 -30.22 16.40
CA LEU A 837 16.96 -29.15 16.82
C LEU A 837 16.33 -28.13 17.78
N HIS A 838 15.01 -28.01 17.73
CA HIS A 838 14.25 -26.99 18.49
C HIS A 838 13.20 -27.58 19.44
N GLY A 839 12.95 -28.89 19.41
CA GLY A 839 12.00 -29.54 20.32
C GLY A 839 10.54 -29.25 20.00
N ILE A 840 10.21 -28.96 18.73
CA ILE A 840 8.86 -28.63 18.28
C ILE A 840 8.15 -29.91 17.80
N PRO A 841 7.01 -30.30 18.41
CA PRO A 841 6.24 -31.47 17.99
C PRO A 841 5.84 -31.44 16.50
N MET A 842 5.85 -32.61 15.86
CA MET A 842 5.46 -32.75 14.46
C MET A 842 4.47 -33.90 14.25
N ALA A 843 3.40 -33.65 13.50
CA ALA A 843 2.50 -34.66 12.98
C ALA A 843 2.93 -35.04 11.55
N ILE A 844 3.34 -36.30 11.37
CA ILE A 844 3.79 -36.85 10.10
C ILE A 844 2.63 -37.59 9.45
N ARG A 845 2.43 -37.38 8.14
CA ARG A 845 1.49 -38.18 7.34
C ARG A 845 2.23 -39.14 6.42
N LYS A 846 1.74 -40.38 6.35
CA LYS A 846 2.30 -41.46 5.50
C LYS A 846 2.36 -41.06 4.01
N LYS A 847 1.26 -40.52 3.48
CA LYS A 847 1.15 -40.01 2.10
C LYS A 847 0.23 -38.79 2.04
N PHE A 848 0.58 -37.78 1.24
CA PHE A 848 -0.24 -36.57 1.08
C PHE A 848 -1.69 -36.90 0.67
N SER A 849 -2.64 -36.14 1.21
CA SER A 849 -4.06 -36.21 0.85
C SER A 849 -4.66 -34.81 0.95
N ALA A 850 -5.11 -34.28 -0.20
CA ALA A 850 -5.71 -32.95 -0.26
C ALA A 850 -7.00 -32.86 0.57
N SER A 851 -7.88 -33.86 0.45
CA SER A 851 -9.18 -33.90 1.16
C SER A 851 -9.07 -34.10 2.67
N ASN A 852 -7.95 -34.64 3.16
CA ASN A 852 -7.70 -34.83 4.60
C ASN A 852 -6.75 -33.80 5.20
N TYR A 853 -6.13 -32.92 4.41
CA TYR A 853 -5.12 -31.98 4.88
C TYR A 853 -5.56 -31.21 6.13
N TRP A 854 -6.73 -30.56 6.07
CA TRP A 854 -7.28 -29.82 7.21
C TRP A 854 -7.89 -30.70 8.29
N LYS A 855 -8.38 -31.89 7.94
CA LYS A 855 -8.88 -32.88 8.91
C LYS A 855 -7.75 -33.41 9.78
N ASP A 856 -6.57 -33.65 9.20
CA ASP A 856 -5.37 -34.05 9.93
C ASP A 856 -4.87 -32.91 10.81
N CYS A 857 -4.81 -31.68 10.28
CA CYS A 857 -4.48 -30.50 11.07
C CYS A 857 -5.40 -30.35 12.29
N ALA A 858 -6.70 -30.63 12.15
CA ALA A 858 -7.65 -30.65 13.25
C ALA A 858 -7.42 -31.84 14.20
N LYS A 859 -7.30 -33.08 13.67
CA LYS A 859 -7.04 -34.31 14.46
C LYS A 859 -5.83 -34.15 15.37
N TYR A 860 -4.75 -33.59 14.85
CA TYR A 860 -3.49 -33.44 15.57
C TYR A 860 -3.31 -32.07 16.23
N ASN A 861 -4.33 -31.21 16.26
CA ASN A 861 -4.25 -29.85 16.82
C ASN A 861 -3.07 -29.04 16.29
N CYS A 862 -2.80 -29.14 14.98
CA CYS A 862 -1.69 -28.45 14.34
C CYS A 862 -1.91 -26.93 14.33
N THR A 863 -0.85 -26.19 14.67
CA THR A 863 -0.82 -24.73 14.62
C THR A 863 0.00 -24.22 13.45
N VAL A 864 0.90 -25.04 12.91
CA VAL A 864 1.71 -24.72 11.74
C VAL A 864 1.59 -25.87 10.74
N ALA A 865 1.51 -25.57 9.45
CA ALA A 865 1.46 -26.61 8.42
C ALA A 865 2.51 -26.39 7.32
N GLN A 866 3.12 -27.47 6.87
CA GLN A 866 4.11 -27.43 5.81
C GLN A 866 3.47 -27.64 4.43
N TYR A 867 3.99 -26.97 3.40
CA TYR A 867 3.55 -27.14 2.02
C TYR A 867 4.69 -27.14 0.99
N VAL A 868 4.34 -27.56 -0.22
CA VAL A 868 5.05 -27.26 -1.48
C VAL A 868 4.00 -26.72 -2.44
N GLY A 869 4.29 -25.69 -3.22
CA GLY A 869 3.30 -24.89 -3.92
C GLY A 869 2.21 -25.64 -4.69
N GLU A 870 2.57 -26.72 -5.37
CA GLU A 870 1.61 -27.51 -6.15
C GLU A 870 0.55 -28.18 -5.25
N ILE A 871 0.92 -28.55 -4.02
CA ILE A 871 -0.05 -29.14 -3.08
C ILE A 871 -1.11 -28.12 -2.65
N CYS A 872 -0.76 -26.84 -2.60
CA CYS A 872 -1.73 -25.79 -2.23
C CYS A 872 -2.86 -25.70 -3.25
N ARG A 873 -2.57 -25.92 -4.54
CA ARG A 873 -3.60 -26.01 -5.59
C ARG A 873 -4.52 -27.21 -5.35
N TYR A 874 -3.96 -28.40 -5.07
CA TYR A 874 -4.79 -29.58 -4.78
C TYR A 874 -5.66 -29.39 -3.53
N ILE A 875 -5.12 -28.79 -2.47
CA ILE A 875 -5.87 -28.49 -1.24
C ILE A 875 -7.01 -27.52 -1.54
N LEU A 876 -6.75 -26.48 -2.34
CA LEU A 876 -7.76 -25.50 -2.74
C LEU A 876 -8.85 -26.16 -3.60
N ALA A 877 -8.47 -26.95 -4.61
CA ALA A 877 -9.41 -27.67 -5.47
C ALA A 877 -10.24 -28.73 -4.71
N ALA A 878 -9.66 -29.36 -3.69
CA ALA A 878 -10.36 -30.34 -2.86
C ALA A 878 -11.27 -29.71 -1.79
N SER A 879 -11.24 -28.38 -1.62
CA SER A 879 -12.08 -27.70 -0.64
C SER A 879 -13.52 -27.56 -1.17
N GLY A 880 -14.45 -28.28 -0.54
CA GLY A 880 -15.88 -28.08 -0.77
C GLY A 880 -16.37 -26.75 -0.19
N LYS A 881 -17.67 -26.44 -0.32
CA LYS A 881 -18.29 -25.20 0.18
C LYS A 881 -18.23 -25.03 1.72
N GLU A 882 -17.89 -26.06 2.47
CA GLU A 882 -17.78 -26.03 3.94
C GLU A 882 -16.33 -26.17 4.40
N SER A 883 -15.82 -25.18 5.12
CA SER A 883 -14.44 -25.17 5.64
C SER A 883 -14.32 -25.97 6.94
N VAL A 884 -13.40 -26.93 6.97
CA VAL A 884 -13.05 -27.69 8.18
C VAL A 884 -12.38 -26.74 9.19
N LYS A 885 -12.93 -26.61 10.40
CA LYS A 885 -12.33 -25.79 11.46
C LYS A 885 -10.97 -26.38 11.89
N HIS A 886 -9.92 -25.56 11.88
CA HIS A 886 -8.57 -25.93 12.31
C HIS A 886 -7.89 -24.79 13.10
N SER A 887 -6.78 -25.10 13.77
CA SER A 887 -6.00 -24.13 14.58
C SER A 887 -4.75 -23.60 13.89
N VAL A 888 -4.52 -23.94 12.62
CA VAL A 888 -3.35 -23.51 11.86
C VAL A 888 -3.32 -21.97 11.75
N ARG A 889 -2.30 -21.37 12.35
CA ARG A 889 -2.05 -19.92 12.33
C ARG A 889 -1.07 -19.51 11.22
N ALA A 890 -0.18 -20.43 10.84
CA ALA A 890 0.89 -20.17 9.90
C ALA A 890 1.15 -21.38 9.01
N ILE A 891 1.58 -21.14 7.78
CA ILE A 891 2.06 -22.17 6.88
C ILE A 891 3.47 -21.84 6.39
N PHE A 892 4.26 -22.84 6.06
CA PHE A 892 5.59 -22.63 5.50
C PHE A 892 5.94 -23.64 4.42
N GLY A 893 6.70 -23.19 3.43
CA GLY A 893 6.94 -23.98 2.26
C GLY A 893 7.62 -23.19 1.16
N ASN A 894 7.62 -23.78 -0.02
CA ASN A 894 8.24 -23.20 -1.20
C ASN A 894 7.40 -23.48 -2.46
N GLY A 895 7.44 -22.55 -3.40
CA GLY A 895 6.77 -22.58 -4.70
C GLY A 895 5.31 -22.13 -4.71
N LEU A 896 4.78 -21.42 -3.70
CA LEU A 896 3.37 -21.00 -3.72
C LEU A 896 3.10 -20.04 -4.89
N LYS A 897 2.23 -20.47 -5.81
CA LYS A 897 1.91 -19.73 -7.03
C LYS A 897 1.19 -18.41 -6.68
N PRO A 898 1.65 -17.25 -7.18
CA PRO A 898 1.03 -15.95 -6.89
C PRO A 898 -0.48 -15.92 -7.21
N GLN A 899 -0.90 -16.64 -8.25
CA GLN A 899 -2.27 -16.68 -8.75
C GLN A 899 -3.27 -17.26 -7.74
N ILE A 900 -2.83 -18.23 -6.91
CA ILE A 900 -3.70 -18.89 -5.92
C ILE A 900 -3.44 -18.41 -4.50
N TRP A 901 -2.41 -17.59 -4.27
CA TRP A 901 -1.94 -17.24 -2.92
C TRP A 901 -3.04 -16.56 -2.10
N THR A 902 -3.63 -15.50 -2.63
CA THR A 902 -4.65 -14.71 -1.94
C THR A 902 -5.90 -15.54 -1.67
N GLU A 903 -6.33 -16.32 -2.66
CA GLU A 903 -7.49 -17.21 -2.53
C GLU A 903 -7.25 -18.29 -1.46
N PHE A 904 -6.09 -18.94 -1.49
CA PHE A 904 -5.70 -19.95 -0.51
C PHE A 904 -5.69 -19.39 0.92
N VAL A 905 -5.06 -18.23 1.11
CA VAL A 905 -4.97 -17.55 2.41
C VAL A 905 -6.35 -17.19 2.95
N ASN A 906 -7.21 -16.63 2.10
CA ASN A 906 -8.55 -16.20 2.49
C ASN A 906 -9.47 -17.39 2.78
N THR A 907 -9.43 -18.43 1.93
CA THR A 907 -10.29 -19.62 2.06
C THR A 907 -10.05 -20.36 3.37
N PHE A 908 -8.79 -20.48 3.78
CA PHE A 908 -8.41 -21.23 4.98
C PHE A 908 -8.05 -20.35 6.18
N GLY A 909 -8.24 -19.02 6.08
CA GLY A 909 -8.03 -18.08 7.19
C GLY A 909 -6.60 -18.06 7.73
N ILE A 910 -5.60 -18.24 6.87
CA ILE A 910 -4.18 -18.32 7.26
C ILE A 910 -3.62 -16.93 7.51
N LYS A 911 -3.02 -16.69 8.69
CA LYS A 911 -2.54 -15.34 9.05
C LYS A 911 -1.12 -15.05 8.57
N GLU A 912 -0.28 -16.08 8.48
CA GLU A 912 1.14 -15.96 8.19
C GLU A 912 1.58 -17.03 7.17
N VAL A 913 2.14 -16.61 6.03
CA VAL A 913 2.78 -17.50 5.06
C VAL A 913 4.28 -17.22 5.05
N TYR A 914 5.07 -18.25 5.32
CA TYR A 914 6.53 -18.21 5.26
C TYR A 914 7.01 -18.97 4.03
N GLU A 915 7.10 -18.26 2.92
CA GLU A 915 7.64 -18.77 1.65
C GLU A 915 9.16 -18.65 1.67
N PHE A 916 9.88 -19.71 1.29
CA PHE A 916 11.33 -19.69 1.18
C PHE A 916 11.79 -20.21 -0.17
N TYR A 917 12.97 -19.75 -0.59
CA TYR A 917 13.67 -20.23 -1.76
C TYR A 917 15.01 -20.86 -1.36
N GLY A 918 15.33 -21.99 -1.99
CA GLY A 918 16.61 -22.66 -1.86
C GLY A 918 16.66 -23.99 -2.63
N ALA A 919 17.80 -24.27 -3.25
CA ALA A 919 18.09 -25.58 -3.83
C ALA A 919 18.66 -26.54 -2.78
N THR A 920 18.41 -27.85 -2.94
CA THR A 920 18.86 -28.89 -1.99
C THR A 920 20.38 -28.85 -1.80
N GLU A 921 21.13 -28.78 -2.91
CA GLU A 921 22.59 -28.70 -2.95
C GLU A 921 23.11 -27.27 -2.73
N GLY A 922 22.26 -26.27 -2.96
CA GLY A 922 22.69 -24.89 -3.17
C GLY A 922 22.93 -24.11 -1.90
N ILE A 923 23.53 -22.92 -2.05
CA ILE A 923 23.82 -21.98 -0.95
C ILE A 923 23.06 -20.65 -1.08
N SER A 924 22.30 -20.46 -2.16
CA SER A 924 21.40 -19.31 -2.37
C SER A 924 20.08 -19.54 -1.63
N ASN A 925 19.94 -19.05 -0.39
CA ASN A 925 18.73 -19.24 0.41
C ASN A 925 18.15 -17.89 0.86
N ILE A 926 16.86 -17.69 0.66
CA ILE A 926 16.12 -16.49 1.08
C ILE A 926 14.72 -16.86 1.58
N ILE A 927 14.14 -16.00 2.42
CA ILE A 927 12.83 -16.22 3.05
C ILE A 927 12.00 -14.95 2.94
N ASN A 928 10.72 -15.10 2.59
CA ASN A 928 9.70 -14.06 2.64
C ASN A 928 9.05 -14.10 4.03
N LEU A 929 9.11 -12.96 4.73
CA LEU A 929 8.71 -12.86 6.14
C LEU A 929 7.54 -11.90 6.38
N ASP A 930 7.13 -11.14 5.36
CA ASP A 930 6.08 -10.14 5.45
C ASP A 930 4.79 -10.52 4.73
N ASN A 931 4.72 -11.78 4.25
CA ASN A 931 3.56 -12.34 3.57
C ASN A 931 3.25 -11.62 2.25
N THR A 932 4.25 -10.99 1.62
CA THR A 932 4.09 -10.37 0.29
C THR A 932 3.76 -11.46 -0.74
N PRO A 933 2.58 -11.45 -1.37
CA PRO A 933 2.20 -12.51 -2.31
C PRO A 933 3.18 -12.60 -3.48
N GLY A 934 3.60 -13.82 -3.81
CA GLY A 934 4.52 -14.11 -4.92
C GLY A 934 5.99 -13.77 -4.68
N CYS A 935 6.32 -13.08 -3.58
CA CYS A 935 7.71 -12.91 -3.16
C CYS A 935 8.25 -14.23 -2.57
N ILE A 936 9.41 -14.66 -3.05
CA ILE A 936 10.07 -15.90 -2.58
C ILE A 936 11.17 -15.64 -1.55
N GLY A 937 11.53 -14.37 -1.35
CA GLY A 937 12.36 -13.95 -0.24
C GLY A 937 12.87 -12.53 -0.35
N PHE A 938 13.43 -12.04 0.76
CA PHE A 938 13.87 -10.66 0.87
C PHE A 938 15.33 -10.58 1.31
N MET A 939 16.11 -9.69 0.67
CA MET A 939 17.47 -9.36 1.08
C MET A 939 17.71 -7.84 0.97
N PRO A 940 18.06 -7.14 2.07
CA PRO A 940 18.39 -5.72 2.00
C PRO A 940 19.54 -5.47 1.02
N ARG A 941 19.46 -4.40 0.22
CA ARG A 941 20.47 -4.10 -0.82
C ARG A 941 21.90 -3.96 -0.28
N TYR A 942 22.04 -3.41 0.93
CA TYR A 942 23.35 -3.24 1.58
C TYR A 942 23.87 -4.53 2.24
N ALA A 943 23.03 -5.57 2.40
CA ALA A 943 23.42 -6.82 3.05
C ALA A 943 24.29 -7.72 2.15
N GLY A 944 24.43 -7.39 0.87
CA GLY A 944 25.24 -8.15 -0.10
C GLY A 944 26.71 -8.32 0.30
N ARG A 945 27.24 -7.47 1.19
CA ARG A 945 28.61 -7.61 1.72
C ARG A 945 28.76 -8.76 2.73
N TRP A 946 27.69 -9.12 3.44
CA TRP A 946 27.70 -10.17 4.48
C TRP A 946 27.04 -11.48 4.01
N TYR A 947 26.16 -11.40 3.01
CA TYR A 947 25.57 -12.55 2.33
C TYR A 947 25.66 -12.34 0.81
N PRO A 948 26.79 -12.70 0.18
CA PRO A 948 27.14 -12.37 -1.21
C PRO A 948 26.37 -13.24 -2.22
N MET A 949 25.07 -12.98 -2.30
CA MET A 949 24.12 -13.51 -3.26
C MET A 949 23.67 -12.38 -4.18
N THR A 950 23.66 -12.61 -5.49
CA THR A 950 23.20 -11.60 -6.46
C THR A 950 22.62 -12.24 -7.72
N LEU A 951 22.12 -11.40 -8.63
CA LEU A 951 21.60 -11.76 -9.94
C LEU A 951 22.60 -11.31 -11.01
N ILE A 952 22.98 -12.23 -11.90
CA ILE A 952 23.80 -11.91 -13.08
C ILE A 952 22.98 -12.06 -14.36
N LYS A 953 23.32 -11.23 -15.36
CA LYS A 953 22.72 -11.33 -16.69
C LYS A 953 23.07 -12.69 -17.28
N CYS A 954 22.09 -13.34 -17.87
CA CYS A 954 22.26 -14.58 -18.60
C CYS A 954 21.53 -14.50 -19.95
N ASN A 955 22.01 -15.26 -20.93
CA ASN A 955 21.30 -15.45 -22.17
C ASN A 955 19.99 -16.21 -21.89
N GLU A 956 18.87 -15.69 -22.38
CA GLU A 956 17.53 -16.23 -22.11
C GLU A 956 17.30 -17.62 -22.74
N GLU A 957 18.04 -17.95 -23.80
CA GLU A 957 17.94 -19.20 -24.55
C GLU A 957 18.87 -20.28 -23.95
N THR A 958 20.14 -19.94 -23.70
CA THR A 958 21.14 -20.93 -23.25
C THR A 958 21.27 -21.01 -21.72
N GLY A 959 20.78 -20.00 -20.99
CA GLY A 959 20.99 -19.85 -19.55
C GLY A 959 22.44 -19.51 -19.18
N GLU A 960 23.32 -19.26 -20.16
CA GLU A 960 24.72 -18.97 -19.91
C GLU A 960 24.94 -17.52 -19.44
N PRO A 961 25.85 -17.28 -18.49
CA PRO A 961 26.16 -15.94 -18.01
C PRO A 961 26.70 -15.01 -19.12
N ILE A 962 26.16 -13.80 -19.21
CA ILE A 962 26.67 -12.75 -20.09
C ILE A 962 27.87 -12.09 -19.42
N ARG A 963 28.98 -12.00 -20.15
CA ARG A 963 30.26 -11.46 -19.66
C ARG A 963 30.66 -10.18 -20.39
N ASN A 964 31.38 -9.30 -19.71
CA ASN A 964 31.95 -8.08 -20.26
C ASN A 964 33.24 -8.37 -21.06
N LYS A 965 33.86 -7.32 -21.61
CA LYS A 965 35.08 -7.44 -22.43
C LYS A 965 36.26 -8.02 -21.65
N GLU A 966 36.29 -7.82 -20.34
CA GLU A 966 37.30 -8.33 -19.42
C GLU A 966 37.04 -9.79 -18.99
N GLY A 967 35.94 -10.40 -19.46
CA GLY A 967 35.58 -11.80 -19.18
C GLY A 967 34.81 -12.03 -17.88
N PHE A 968 34.35 -10.98 -17.19
CA PHE A 968 33.57 -11.05 -15.95
C PHE A 968 32.06 -10.98 -16.22
N CYS A 969 31.25 -11.68 -15.43
CA CYS A 969 29.79 -11.63 -15.49
C CYS A 969 29.26 -10.23 -15.14
N ILE A 970 28.14 -9.87 -15.77
CA ILE A 970 27.50 -8.57 -15.57
C ILE A 970 26.36 -8.73 -14.55
N GLU A 971 26.34 -7.91 -13.50
CA GLU A 971 25.25 -7.89 -12.51
C GLU A 971 23.95 -7.31 -13.12
N CYS A 972 22.79 -7.82 -12.71
CA CYS A 972 21.50 -7.30 -13.13
C CYS A 972 21.13 -5.99 -12.43
N GLU A 973 20.43 -5.13 -13.15
CA GLU A 973 19.80 -3.92 -12.60
C GLU A 973 18.54 -4.26 -11.79
N THR A 974 17.92 -3.23 -11.19
CA THR A 974 16.65 -3.39 -10.46
C THR A 974 15.52 -3.73 -11.43
N ASN A 975 14.64 -4.65 -11.04
CA ASN A 975 13.56 -5.20 -11.87
C ASN A 975 14.05 -5.88 -13.16
N GLN A 976 15.32 -6.29 -13.22
CA GLN A 976 15.85 -7.07 -14.31
C GLN A 976 15.93 -8.53 -13.91
N ALA A 977 15.36 -9.41 -14.74
CA ALA A 977 15.49 -10.85 -14.56
C ALA A 977 16.95 -11.30 -14.77
N GLY A 978 17.40 -12.24 -13.95
CA GLY A 978 18.77 -12.75 -14.02
C GLY A 978 18.98 -14.03 -13.23
N LEU A 979 20.07 -14.71 -13.54
CA LEU A 979 20.48 -15.95 -12.91
C LEU A 979 20.93 -15.69 -11.48
N ILE A 980 20.30 -16.34 -10.50
CA ILE A 980 20.71 -16.21 -9.11
C ILE A 980 21.98 -17.02 -8.81
N VAL A 981 23.00 -16.31 -8.33
CA VAL A 981 24.31 -16.87 -7.98
C VAL A 981 24.73 -16.47 -6.57
N SER A 982 25.48 -17.34 -5.91
CA SER A 982 26.01 -17.09 -4.55
C SER A 982 27.48 -17.39 -4.46
N LYS A 983 28.26 -16.50 -3.84
CA LYS A 983 29.70 -16.68 -3.72
C LYS A 983 30.02 -17.90 -2.85
N ILE A 984 30.96 -18.73 -3.32
CA ILE A 984 31.43 -19.89 -2.60
C ILE A 984 32.56 -19.46 -1.66
N ASN A 985 32.41 -19.79 -0.37
CA ASN A 985 33.46 -19.65 0.62
C ASN A 985 33.50 -20.89 1.51
N GLN A 986 34.47 -21.76 1.26
CA GLN A 986 34.62 -23.04 1.98
C GLN A 986 34.93 -22.87 3.47
N LYS A 987 35.36 -21.68 3.91
CA LYS A 987 35.63 -21.38 5.32
C LYS A 987 34.38 -20.94 6.10
N ASP A 988 33.33 -20.47 5.42
CA ASP A 988 32.08 -20.05 6.07
C ASP A 988 31.03 -21.16 5.92
N PRO A 989 30.55 -21.75 7.03
CA PRO A 989 29.51 -22.80 6.96
C PRO A 989 28.23 -22.39 6.22
N CYS A 990 27.92 -21.08 6.15
CA CYS A 990 26.76 -20.57 5.44
C CYS A 990 26.98 -20.47 3.92
N GLN A 991 28.24 -20.49 3.45
CA GLN A 991 28.64 -20.28 2.05
C GLN A 991 29.49 -21.43 1.50
N ALA A 992 29.69 -22.50 2.29
CA ALA A 992 30.41 -23.69 1.88
C ALA A 992 29.51 -24.57 0.98
N PHE A 993 29.89 -24.69 -0.29
CA PHE A 993 29.23 -25.57 -1.25
C PHE A 993 29.91 -26.94 -1.26
N LYS A 994 29.23 -27.98 -0.77
CA LYS A 994 29.71 -29.36 -0.76
C LYS A 994 29.47 -30.09 -2.08
N GLY A 995 28.46 -29.67 -2.85
CA GLY A 995 28.11 -30.26 -4.12
C GLY A 995 27.41 -31.61 -4.01
N TYR A 996 27.69 -32.46 -5.00
CA TYR A 996 27.14 -33.79 -5.17
C TYR A 996 28.21 -34.85 -4.87
N ALA A 997 27.77 -36.08 -4.57
CA ALA A 997 28.67 -37.23 -4.47
C ALA A 997 29.47 -37.44 -5.79
N ASP A 998 28.85 -37.12 -6.93
CA ASP A 998 29.53 -37.00 -8.22
C ASP A 998 30.23 -35.63 -8.37
N LYS A 999 31.56 -35.67 -8.47
CA LYS A 999 32.41 -34.50 -8.65
C LYS A 999 32.10 -33.75 -9.96
N ARG A 1000 31.81 -34.45 -11.06
CA ARG A 1000 31.50 -33.80 -12.35
C ARG A 1000 30.19 -33.02 -12.28
N ALA A 1001 29.20 -33.56 -11.59
CA ALA A 1001 27.94 -32.85 -11.33
C ALA A 1001 28.16 -31.60 -10.47
N THR A 1002 29.13 -31.62 -9.55
CA THR A 1002 29.51 -30.47 -8.72
C THR A 1002 30.15 -29.36 -9.54
N GLU A 1003 31.14 -29.69 -10.39
CA GLU A 1003 31.87 -28.73 -11.22
C GLU A 1003 30.93 -27.94 -12.15
N LYS A 1004 29.90 -28.60 -12.71
CA LYS A 1004 28.89 -27.95 -13.56
C LYS A 1004 28.06 -26.87 -12.84
N LYS A 1005 28.04 -26.87 -11.51
CA LYS A 1005 27.32 -25.87 -10.69
C LYS A 1005 28.22 -24.72 -10.22
N ILE A 1006 29.49 -24.70 -10.62
CA ILE A 1006 30.45 -23.67 -10.20
C ILE A 1006 30.78 -22.75 -11.38
N LEU A 1007 30.50 -21.47 -11.23
CA LEU A 1007 30.96 -20.42 -12.14
C LEU A 1007 32.27 -19.84 -11.62
N GLN A 1008 33.27 -19.80 -12.49
CA GLN A 1008 34.58 -19.18 -12.21
C GLN A 1008 34.61 -17.76 -12.77
N ASN A 1009 35.45 -16.91 -12.16
CA ASN A 1009 35.75 -15.55 -12.62
C ASN A 1009 34.48 -14.73 -12.86
N VAL A 1010 33.59 -14.68 -11.88
CA VAL A 1010 32.29 -14.01 -11.99
C VAL A 1010 32.45 -12.51 -11.89
N PHE A 1011 33.04 -11.97 -10.82
CA PHE A 1011 33.26 -10.53 -10.69
C PHE A 1011 34.74 -10.15 -10.57
N LYS A 1012 35.61 -11.11 -10.30
CA LYS A 1012 37.06 -10.93 -10.28
C LYS A 1012 37.78 -12.24 -10.56
N LEU A 1013 39.03 -12.15 -10.98
CA LEU A 1013 39.86 -13.33 -11.24
C LEU A 1013 39.97 -14.20 -9.98
N GLY A 1014 39.70 -15.50 -10.13
CA GLY A 1014 39.81 -16.51 -9.07
C GLY A 1014 38.64 -16.57 -8.09
N ASP A 1015 37.57 -15.79 -8.26
CA ASP A 1015 36.34 -16.02 -7.50
C ASP A 1015 35.49 -17.15 -8.10
N ALA A 1016 34.72 -17.81 -7.23
CA ALA A 1016 33.85 -18.92 -7.59
C ALA A 1016 32.45 -18.71 -6.99
N TYR A 1017 31.42 -18.94 -7.78
CA TYR A 1017 30.02 -18.80 -7.38
C TYR A 1017 29.25 -20.08 -7.70
N PHE A 1018 28.30 -20.41 -6.82
CA PHE A 1018 27.29 -21.43 -7.05
C PHE A 1018 26.25 -20.90 -8.04
N ASN A 1019 26.02 -21.66 -9.12
CA ASN A 1019 24.97 -21.44 -10.10
C ASN A 1019 23.74 -22.26 -9.74
N SER A 1020 22.65 -21.58 -9.39
CA SER A 1020 21.37 -22.25 -9.09
C SER A 1020 20.75 -22.90 -10.34
N GLY A 1021 20.84 -22.25 -11.51
CA GLY A 1021 20.03 -22.53 -12.69
C GLY A 1021 18.64 -21.87 -12.67
N ASP A 1022 18.33 -21.03 -11.68
CA ASP A 1022 17.03 -20.35 -11.60
C ASP A 1022 17.16 -18.85 -11.95
N ILE A 1023 16.18 -18.34 -12.68
CA ILE A 1023 16.06 -16.95 -13.08
C ILE A 1023 15.09 -16.25 -12.14
N LEU A 1024 15.58 -15.23 -11.45
CA LEU A 1024 14.81 -14.41 -10.53
C LEU A 1024 14.83 -12.95 -10.95
N GLU A 1025 13.91 -12.18 -10.39
CA GLU A 1025 13.92 -10.71 -10.48
C GLU A 1025 13.99 -10.13 -9.07
N ARG A 1026 14.71 -9.02 -8.91
CA ARG A 1026 14.83 -8.30 -7.63
C ARG A 1026 14.26 -6.88 -7.77
N ASP A 1027 13.34 -6.53 -6.89
CA ASP A 1027 12.74 -5.19 -6.86
C ASP A 1027 13.61 -4.13 -6.18
N GLU A 1028 13.12 -2.89 -6.17
CA GLU A 1028 13.79 -1.74 -5.57
C GLU A 1028 13.95 -1.82 -4.05
N PHE A 1029 13.12 -2.63 -3.38
CA PHE A 1029 13.13 -2.83 -1.93
C PHE A 1029 14.05 -3.99 -1.51
N GLY A 1030 14.41 -4.88 -2.43
CA GLY A 1030 15.21 -6.08 -2.17
C GLY A 1030 14.40 -7.37 -2.07
N SER A 1031 13.13 -7.36 -2.49
CA SER A 1031 12.29 -8.55 -2.62
C SER A 1031 12.66 -9.29 -3.91
N TYR A 1032 12.65 -10.62 -3.84
CA TYR A 1032 12.93 -11.50 -4.97
C TYR A 1032 11.68 -12.22 -5.41
N PHE A 1033 11.52 -12.35 -6.73
CA PHE A 1033 10.42 -13.02 -7.38
C PHE A 1033 10.96 -14.10 -8.31
N PHE A 1034 10.37 -15.30 -8.25
CA PHE A 1034 10.70 -16.37 -9.18
C PHE A 1034 10.17 -16.03 -10.57
N LYS A 1035 11.00 -16.18 -11.61
CA LYS A 1035 10.59 -15.96 -13.00
C LYS A 1035 10.56 -17.27 -13.77
N ASP A 1036 11.71 -17.92 -13.88
CA ASP A 1036 11.81 -19.17 -14.63
C ASP A 1036 13.02 -19.99 -14.18
N ARG A 1037 13.21 -21.15 -14.81
CA ARG A 1037 14.41 -21.96 -14.70
C ARG A 1037 15.12 -22.03 -16.05
N THR A 1038 16.45 -21.97 -16.05
CA THR A 1038 17.23 -22.10 -17.29
C THR A 1038 16.93 -23.44 -17.95
N GLY A 1039 16.37 -23.43 -19.16
CA GLY A 1039 15.96 -24.61 -19.91
C GLY A 1039 14.46 -24.99 -19.81
N ASP A 1040 13.64 -24.23 -19.07
CA ASP A 1040 12.16 -24.38 -19.05
C ASP A 1040 11.46 -23.44 -20.07
N THR A 1041 12.20 -22.92 -21.04
CA THR A 1041 11.70 -22.19 -22.21
C THR A 1041 11.78 -23.08 -23.45
N PHE A 1042 10.92 -22.83 -24.45
CA PHE A 1042 11.11 -23.35 -25.80
C PHE A 1042 11.11 -22.20 -26.80
N ARG A 1043 11.81 -22.37 -27.92
CA ARG A 1043 11.91 -21.34 -28.95
C ARG A 1043 11.10 -21.74 -30.17
N TRP A 1044 10.14 -20.94 -30.59
CA TRP A 1044 9.30 -21.22 -31.76
C TRP A 1044 9.35 -20.06 -32.74
N LYS A 1045 9.73 -20.33 -34.01
CA LYS A 1045 9.85 -19.31 -35.06
C LYS A 1045 10.70 -18.08 -34.66
N GLY A 1046 11.81 -18.35 -33.99
CA GLY A 1046 12.74 -17.30 -33.55
C GLY A 1046 12.41 -16.68 -32.18
N GLU A 1047 11.23 -16.91 -31.61
CA GLU A 1047 10.75 -16.28 -30.37
C GLU A 1047 10.84 -17.25 -29.17
N ASN A 1048 11.25 -16.74 -28.00
CA ASN A 1048 11.30 -17.51 -26.77
C ASN A 1048 9.95 -17.52 -26.06
N VAL A 1049 9.51 -18.70 -25.60
CA VAL A 1049 8.24 -18.90 -24.90
C VAL A 1049 8.51 -19.54 -23.54
N SER A 1050 8.09 -18.87 -22.47
CA SER A 1050 8.12 -19.44 -21.12
C SER A 1050 7.03 -20.49 -20.99
N THR A 1051 7.42 -21.72 -20.64
CA THR A 1051 6.43 -22.78 -20.40
C THR A 1051 5.53 -22.45 -19.21
N SER A 1052 6.10 -21.83 -18.16
CA SER A 1052 5.38 -21.45 -16.94
C SER A 1052 4.29 -20.38 -17.17
N GLU A 1053 4.55 -19.43 -18.07
CA GLU A 1053 3.57 -18.39 -18.44
C GLU A 1053 2.37 -19.00 -19.15
N VAL A 1054 2.63 -19.85 -20.15
CA VAL A 1054 1.59 -20.54 -20.91
C VAL A 1054 0.81 -21.50 -20.00
N GLU A 1055 1.48 -22.23 -19.11
CA GLU A 1055 0.83 -23.09 -18.10
C GLU A 1055 -0.13 -22.30 -17.21
N GLY A 1056 0.29 -21.14 -16.73
CA GLY A 1056 -0.55 -20.27 -15.89
C GLY A 1056 -1.81 -19.79 -16.62
N ILE A 1057 -1.67 -19.40 -17.89
CA ILE A 1057 -2.79 -18.95 -18.72
C ILE A 1057 -3.75 -20.10 -19.03
N VAL A 1058 -3.24 -21.25 -19.45
CA VAL A 1058 -4.04 -22.45 -19.70
C VAL A 1058 -4.80 -22.86 -18.44
N SER A 1059 -4.12 -22.90 -17.29
CA SER A 1059 -4.74 -23.30 -16.02
C SER A 1059 -5.87 -22.34 -15.60
N ASN A 1060 -5.71 -21.03 -15.84
CA ASN A 1060 -6.76 -20.05 -15.58
C ASN A 1060 -7.98 -20.22 -16.49
N ILE A 1061 -7.77 -20.44 -17.79
CA ILE A 1061 -8.85 -20.63 -18.77
C ILE A 1061 -9.65 -21.89 -18.43
N LEU A 1062 -8.94 -22.96 -18.06
CA LEU A 1062 -9.52 -24.27 -17.77
C LEU A 1062 -9.93 -24.46 -16.30
N ARG A 1063 -10.03 -23.38 -15.52
CA ARG A 1063 -10.49 -23.40 -14.12
C ARG A 1063 -9.77 -24.44 -13.25
N LEU A 1064 -8.43 -24.39 -13.26
CA LEU A 1064 -7.51 -25.18 -12.42
C LEU A 1064 -7.25 -26.63 -12.84
N ASN A 1065 -7.59 -27.05 -14.07
CA ASN A 1065 -7.11 -28.32 -14.62
C ASN A 1065 -5.57 -28.31 -14.77
N ASP A 1066 -4.96 -29.48 -14.56
CA ASP A 1066 -3.52 -29.69 -14.70
C ASP A 1066 -3.09 -29.46 -16.15
N ALA A 1067 -2.14 -28.55 -16.37
CA ALA A 1067 -1.55 -28.29 -17.68
C ALA A 1067 -0.02 -28.30 -17.57
N VAL A 1068 0.65 -29.00 -18.48
CA VAL A 1068 2.11 -28.98 -18.64
C VAL A 1068 2.42 -28.45 -20.03
N VAL A 1069 3.25 -27.42 -20.12
CA VAL A 1069 3.68 -26.89 -21.41
C VAL A 1069 5.12 -27.28 -21.68
N TYR A 1070 5.40 -27.72 -22.89
CA TYR A 1070 6.73 -28.12 -23.31
C TYR A 1070 6.93 -27.94 -24.81
N GLY A 1071 8.19 -27.81 -25.23
CA GLY A 1071 8.55 -27.70 -26.65
C GLY A 1071 8.75 -29.06 -27.31
N VAL A 1072 8.17 -29.27 -28.49
CA VAL A 1072 8.33 -30.46 -29.34
C VAL A 1072 8.88 -30.09 -30.72
N GLU A 1073 9.69 -30.97 -31.31
CA GLU A 1073 10.26 -30.73 -32.63
C GLU A 1073 9.25 -31.08 -33.74
N ILE A 1074 9.12 -30.20 -34.73
CA ILE A 1074 8.42 -30.48 -35.98
C ILE A 1074 9.45 -30.55 -37.10
N PRO A 1075 9.53 -31.66 -37.87
CA PRO A 1075 10.44 -31.78 -39.00
C PRO A 1075 10.34 -30.58 -39.94
N ASN A 1076 11.47 -30.14 -40.49
CA ASN A 1076 11.56 -29.01 -41.43
C ASN A 1076 11.11 -27.65 -40.86
N THR A 1077 11.07 -27.47 -39.53
CA THR A 1077 10.80 -26.18 -38.88
C THR A 1077 11.95 -25.77 -37.95
N GLU A 1078 12.16 -24.46 -37.79
CA GLU A 1078 13.17 -23.92 -36.88
C GLU A 1078 12.60 -23.76 -35.47
N GLY A 1079 13.26 -24.40 -34.49
CA GLY A 1079 12.89 -24.37 -33.09
C GLY A 1079 11.99 -25.53 -32.65
N ARG A 1080 11.29 -25.35 -31.54
CA ARG A 1080 10.38 -26.31 -30.90
C ARG A 1080 9.01 -25.68 -30.77
N ALA A 1081 7.99 -26.34 -31.30
CA ALA A 1081 6.60 -25.91 -31.20
C ALA A 1081 6.08 -26.10 -29.77
N GLY A 1082 5.23 -25.19 -29.30
CA GLY A 1082 4.57 -25.34 -28.02
C GLY A 1082 3.59 -26.51 -28.04
N MET A 1083 3.66 -27.37 -27.04
CA MET A 1083 2.70 -28.43 -26.76
C MET A 1083 2.22 -28.30 -25.32
N VAL A 1084 0.91 -28.44 -25.11
CA VAL A 1084 0.33 -28.48 -23.77
C VAL A 1084 -0.33 -29.82 -23.52
N ALA A 1085 0.03 -30.48 -22.43
CA ALA A 1085 -0.68 -31.65 -21.94
C ALA A 1085 -1.65 -31.22 -20.84
N VAL A 1086 -2.95 -31.41 -21.06
CA VAL A 1086 -4.04 -31.06 -20.14
C VAL A 1086 -4.63 -32.34 -19.57
N VAL A 1087 -4.82 -32.41 -18.25
CA VAL A 1087 -5.50 -33.56 -17.63
C VAL A 1087 -7.01 -33.31 -17.58
N ASP A 1088 -7.77 -34.18 -18.24
CA ASP A 1088 -9.23 -34.20 -18.21
C ASP A 1088 -9.74 -35.64 -18.29
N ALA A 1089 -10.06 -36.21 -17.12
CA ALA A 1089 -10.58 -37.56 -16.99
C ALA A 1089 -11.96 -37.76 -17.65
N THR A 1090 -12.70 -36.68 -17.91
CA THR A 1090 -14.04 -36.72 -18.53
C THR A 1090 -14.00 -36.55 -20.05
N ASN A 1091 -12.84 -36.15 -20.59
CA ASN A 1091 -12.61 -35.90 -22.01
C ASN A 1091 -13.63 -34.93 -22.66
N ASN A 1092 -14.04 -33.92 -21.89
CA ASN A 1092 -15.00 -32.87 -22.25
C ASN A 1092 -14.34 -31.47 -22.34
N LEU A 1093 -13.02 -31.44 -22.57
CA LEU A 1093 -12.24 -30.21 -22.70
C LEU A 1093 -12.86 -29.26 -23.72
N ASP A 1094 -13.24 -28.06 -23.28
CA ASP A 1094 -13.76 -27.01 -24.15
C ASP A 1094 -12.61 -26.36 -24.94
N LEU A 1095 -12.34 -26.95 -26.11
CA LEU A 1095 -11.27 -26.51 -27.01
C LEU A 1095 -11.52 -25.14 -27.63
N GLU A 1096 -12.78 -24.71 -27.74
CA GLU A 1096 -13.14 -23.40 -28.30
C GLU A 1096 -12.85 -22.30 -27.27
N ALA A 1097 -13.28 -22.49 -26.02
CA ALA A 1097 -12.93 -21.60 -24.92
C ALA A 1097 -11.41 -21.57 -24.67
N LEU A 1098 -10.72 -22.71 -24.78
CA LEU A 1098 -9.26 -22.78 -24.68
C LEU A 1098 -8.58 -21.97 -25.80
N SER A 1099 -9.04 -22.14 -27.05
CA SER A 1099 -8.49 -21.43 -28.21
C SER A 1099 -8.69 -19.92 -28.12
N ASP A 1100 -9.89 -19.47 -27.75
CA ASP A 1100 -10.23 -18.06 -27.56
C ASP A 1100 -9.45 -17.45 -26.38
N GLY A 1101 -9.39 -18.18 -25.26
CA GLY A 1101 -8.65 -17.76 -24.08
C GLY A 1101 -7.16 -17.60 -24.37
N LEU A 1102 -6.53 -18.53 -25.09
CA LEU A 1102 -5.12 -18.45 -25.44
C LEU A 1102 -4.86 -17.29 -26.39
N ARG A 1103 -5.67 -17.09 -27.43
CA ARG A 1103 -5.51 -15.94 -28.35
C ARG A 1103 -5.65 -14.58 -27.68
N LYS A 1104 -6.49 -14.48 -26.65
CA LYS A 1104 -6.71 -13.23 -25.93
C LYS A 1104 -5.55 -12.87 -25.01
N ASN A 1105 -4.81 -13.88 -24.52
CA ASN A 1105 -3.81 -13.72 -23.46
C ASN A 1105 -2.37 -14.02 -23.92
N LEU A 1106 -2.16 -14.65 -25.08
CA LEU A 1106 -0.85 -15.00 -25.62
C LEU A 1106 -0.63 -14.45 -27.03
N PRO A 1107 0.61 -14.05 -27.37
CA PRO A 1107 0.99 -13.77 -28.74
C PRO A 1107 0.99 -15.04 -29.60
N ALA A 1108 0.83 -14.89 -30.91
CA ALA A 1108 0.60 -16.02 -31.83
C ALA A 1108 1.70 -17.11 -31.78
N TYR A 1109 2.96 -16.74 -31.53
CA TYR A 1109 4.07 -17.68 -31.43
C TYR A 1109 4.10 -18.48 -30.11
N ALA A 1110 3.40 -18.02 -29.07
CA ALA A 1110 3.34 -18.66 -27.76
C ALA A 1110 2.11 -19.57 -27.58
N ILE A 1111 1.17 -19.56 -28.53
CA ILE A 1111 0.00 -20.45 -28.52
C ILE A 1111 0.51 -21.89 -28.77
N PRO A 1112 0.21 -22.85 -27.87
CA PRO A 1112 0.53 -24.25 -28.09
C PRO A 1112 -0.07 -24.75 -29.41
N ILE A 1113 0.80 -25.25 -30.29
CA ILE A 1113 0.42 -25.88 -31.55
C ILE A 1113 -0.29 -27.21 -31.30
N PHE A 1114 0.10 -27.93 -30.25
CA PHE A 1114 -0.51 -29.20 -29.88
C PHE A 1114 -1.13 -29.15 -28.49
N VAL A 1115 -2.30 -29.77 -28.34
CA VAL A 1115 -2.96 -30.02 -27.05
C VAL A 1115 -3.12 -31.53 -26.90
N ARG A 1116 -2.52 -32.12 -25.86
CA ARG A 1116 -2.67 -33.54 -25.51
C ARG A 1116 -3.56 -33.67 -24.29
N VAL A 1117 -4.59 -34.50 -24.35
CA VAL A 1117 -5.53 -34.72 -23.24
C VAL A 1117 -5.19 -36.02 -22.53
N LEU A 1118 -4.76 -35.89 -21.28
CA LEU A 1118 -4.37 -37.00 -20.41
C LEU A 1118 -5.55 -37.39 -19.49
N LYS A 1119 -5.70 -38.68 -19.21
CA LYS A 1119 -6.71 -39.17 -18.25
C LYS A 1119 -6.29 -39.01 -16.79
N GLU A 1120 -4.98 -39.10 -16.53
CA GLU A 1120 -4.40 -38.96 -15.20
C GLU A 1120 -3.08 -38.19 -15.24
N VAL A 1121 -2.70 -37.63 -14.10
CA VAL A 1121 -1.51 -36.79 -13.98
C VAL A 1121 -0.27 -37.67 -13.79
N PRO A 1122 0.73 -37.67 -14.70
CA PRO A 1122 1.99 -38.36 -14.45
C PRO A 1122 2.83 -37.55 -13.45
N LEU A 1123 2.72 -37.89 -12.16
CA LEU A 1123 3.41 -37.21 -11.06
C LEU A 1123 4.76 -37.86 -10.70
N THR A 1124 5.72 -37.03 -10.27
CA THR A 1124 6.95 -37.43 -9.60
C THR A 1124 6.71 -37.59 -8.09
N GLY A 1125 7.68 -38.15 -7.35
CA GLY A 1125 7.58 -38.31 -5.88
C GLY A 1125 7.44 -37.01 -5.06
N THR A 1126 7.59 -35.83 -5.68
CA THR A 1126 7.30 -34.52 -5.06
C THR A 1126 5.99 -33.89 -5.54
N TYR A 1127 5.14 -34.65 -6.22
CA TYR A 1127 3.89 -34.18 -6.83
C TYR A 1127 4.11 -33.11 -7.92
N LYS A 1128 5.27 -33.13 -8.60
CA LYS A 1128 5.53 -32.37 -9.85
C LYS A 1128 5.28 -33.22 -11.09
N LEU A 1129 4.85 -32.61 -12.19
CA LEU A 1129 4.52 -33.27 -13.47
C LEU A 1129 5.77 -33.82 -14.21
N LYS A 1130 5.68 -35.01 -14.84
CA LYS A 1130 6.79 -35.67 -15.58
C LYS A 1130 7.02 -35.08 -17.00
N LYS A 1131 7.52 -33.86 -17.08
CA LYS A 1131 7.71 -33.11 -18.34
C LYS A 1131 8.63 -33.77 -19.39
N ILE A 1132 9.72 -34.43 -18.98
CA ILE A 1132 10.70 -35.04 -19.91
C ILE A 1132 10.12 -36.22 -20.70
N GLU A 1133 9.29 -37.03 -20.04
CA GLU A 1133 8.64 -38.18 -20.67
C GLU A 1133 7.64 -37.72 -21.74
N LEU A 1134 6.80 -36.72 -21.39
CA LEU A 1134 5.87 -36.07 -22.30
C LEU A 1134 6.56 -35.39 -23.51
N GLN A 1135 7.72 -34.76 -23.28
CA GLN A 1135 8.54 -34.18 -24.35
C GLN A 1135 9.07 -35.22 -25.33
N ARG A 1136 9.51 -36.38 -24.83
CA ARG A 1136 10.06 -37.47 -25.66
C ARG A 1136 8.98 -38.14 -26.52
N GLU A 1137 7.78 -38.30 -25.97
CA GLU A 1137 6.63 -38.87 -26.67
C GLU A 1137 6.06 -37.93 -27.75
N ALA A 1138 6.19 -36.61 -27.53
CA ALA A 1138 5.73 -35.56 -28.44
C ALA A 1138 4.26 -35.75 -28.87
N TYR A 1139 3.95 -35.50 -30.15
CA TYR A 1139 2.62 -35.60 -30.76
C TYR A 1139 2.44 -36.86 -31.61
N ASP A 1140 3.27 -37.89 -31.41
CA ASP A 1140 3.25 -39.12 -32.21
C ASP A 1140 2.13 -40.07 -31.78
N ILE A 1141 0.97 -39.96 -32.45
CA ILE A 1141 -0.25 -40.73 -32.14
C ILE A 1141 -0.12 -42.25 -32.38
N GLU A 1142 0.98 -42.73 -32.98
CA GLU A 1142 1.24 -44.17 -33.09
C GLU A 1142 1.91 -44.74 -31.84
N LYS A 1143 2.54 -43.89 -31.03
CA LYS A 1143 3.24 -44.26 -29.79
C LYS A 1143 2.43 -44.01 -28.53
N ILE A 1144 1.40 -43.17 -28.59
CA ILE A 1144 0.60 -42.76 -27.43
C ILE A 1144 -0.90 -42.93 -27.67
N SER A 1145 -1.62 -43.36 -26.63
CA SER A 1145 -3.07 -43.61 -26.67
C SER A 1145 -3.93 -42.37 -26.37
N ASP A 1146 -3.30 -41.24 -26.07
CA ASP A 1146 -3.98 -40.02 -25.64
C ASP A 1146 -4.58 -39.25 -26.82
N GLN A 1147 -5.63 -38.47 -26.57
CA GLN A 1147 -6.18 -37.60 -27.61
C GLN A 1147 -5.28 -36.39 -27.81
N ILE A 1148 -4.89 -36.13 -29.06
CA ILE A 1148 -4.08 -34.97 -29.43
C ILE A 1148 -4.88 -34.10 -30.40
N TYR A 1149 -4.76 -32.80 -30.22
CA TYR A 1149 -5.35 -31.78 -31.06
C TYR A 1149 -4.27 -30.86 -31.61
N PHE A 1150 -4.45 -30.41 -32.85
CA PHE A 1150 -3.58 -29.51 -33.58
C PHE A 1150 -4.24 -28.14 -33.74
N TYR A 1151 -3.48 -27.06 -33.56
CA TYR A 1151 -3.97 -25.70 -33.75
C TYR A 1151 -3.98 -25.32 -35.22
N ASN A 1152 -5.17 -25.22 -35.81
CA ASN A 1152 -5.33 -24.73 -37.17
C ASN A 1152 -5.34 -23.19 -37.17
N SER A 1153 -4.22 -22.59 -37.57
CA SER A 1153 -4.04 -21.13 -37.57
C SER A 1153 -5.00 -20.38 -38.50
N LYS A 1154 -5.47 -21.01 -39.59
CA LYS A 1154 -6.46 -20.43 -40.52
C LYS A 1154 -7.86 -20.42 -39.93
N LEU A 1155 -8.26 -21.54 -39.31
CA LEU A 1155 -9.59 -21.69 -38.71
C LEU A 1155 -9.67 -21.11 -37.29
N LYS A 1156 -8.51 -20.80 -36.68
CA LYS A 1156 -8.43 -20.29 -35.30
C LYS A 1156 -9.12 -21.24 -34.31
N LYS A 1157 -8.92 -22.55 -34.48
CA LYS A 1157 -9.49 -23.60 -33.61
C LYS A 1157 -8.54 -24.79 -33.50
N TYR A 1158 -8.72 -25.59 -32.46
CA TYR A 1158 -8.05 -26.88 -32.31
C TYR A 1158 -8.88 -27.97 -33.00
N GLU A 1159 -8.24 -28.78 -33.85
CA GLU A 1159 -8.84 -29.94 -34.51
C GLU A 1159 -8.13 -31.23 -34.11
N LYS A 1160 -8.83 -32.36 -34.11
CA LYS A 1160 -8.25 -33.64 -33.68
C LYS A 1160 -7.11 -34.06 -34.62
N LEU A 1161 -5.96 -34.40 -34.06
CA LEU A 1161 -4.80 -34.86 -34.82
C LEU A 1161 -5.05 -36.27 -35.34
N THR A 1162 -5.30 -36.40 -36.64
CA THR A 1162 -5.42 -37.69 -37.34
C THR A 1162 -4.08 -38.12 -37.93
N LYS A 1163 -3.94 -39.41 -38.28
CA LYS A 1163 -2.72 -39.93 -38.93
C LYS A 1163 -2.40 -39.19 -40.23
N ASP A 1164 -3.43 -38.89 -41.03
CA ASP A 1164 -3.27 -38.10 -42.26
C ASP A 1164 -2.83 -36.66 -41.99
N LEU A 1165 -3.37 -36.01 -40.95
CA LEU A 1165 -2.97 -34.66 -40.57
C LEU A 1165 -1.55 -34.62 -40.01
N MET A 1166 -1.17 -35.61 -39.20
CA MET A 1166 0.19 -35.76 -38.67
C MET A 1166 1.21 -35.96 -39.80
N ASN A 1167 0.92 -36.82 -40.77
CA ASN A 1167 1.80 -37.02 -41.93
C ASN A 1167 1.98 -35.73 -42.74
N LYS A 1168 0.89 -34.97 -42.94
CA LYS A 1168 0.93 -33.66 -43.61
C LYS A 1168 1.68 -32.57 -42.83
N ILE A 1169 1.76 -32.68 -41.50
CA ILE A 1169 2.57 -31.78 -40.67
C ILE A 1169 4.04 -32.17 -40.79
N ILE A 1170 4.35 -33.48 -40.80
CA ILE A 1170 5.72 -34.01 -40.93
C ILE A 1170 6.33 -33.71 -42.30
N ASP A 1171 5.55 -33.84 -43.38
CA ASP A 1171 6.00 -33.58 -44.76
C ASP A 1171 6.00 -32.09 -45.14
N GLY A 1172 5.48 -31.21 -44.26
CA GLY A 1172 5.43 -29.75 -44.46
C GLY A 1172 4.25 -29.25 -45.32
N SER A 1173 3.31 -30.11 -45.71
CA SER A 1173 2.12 -29.74 -46.50
C SER A 1173 1.09 -28.91 -45.73
N VAL A 1174 1.16 -28.92 -44.39
CA VAL A 1174 0.32 -28.09 -43.51
C VAL A 1174 1.17 -27.01 -42.85
N THR A 1175 0.82 -25.75 -43.08
CA THR A 1175 1.50 -24.59 -42.47
C THR A 1175 1.17 -24.52 -40.99
N VAL A 1176 2.17 -24.75 -40.15
CA VAL A 1176 2.13 -24.64 -38.68
C VAL A 1176 2.37 -23.20 -38.24
#